data_AF-A0A7V3E7Y4-F1
#
_entry.id   AF-A0A7V3E7Y4-F1
#
_cell.length_a   1.000
_cell.length_b   1.000
_cell.length_c   1.000
_cell.angle_alpha   90.00
_cell.angle_beta   90.00
_cell.angle_gamma   90.00
#
_symmetry.space_group_name_H-M   'P 1'
#
loop_
_entity.id
_entity.type
_entity.pdbx_description
1 polymer ?
#
loop_
_entity_poly.entity_id
_entity_poly.type
_entity_poly.pdbx_seq_one_letter_code
_entity_poly.pdbx_strand_id
1 'polypeptide(L)'
;MIKVQFLTSLFFITILFSQFSFAQKKLIEGFENKNDWTIFKSDGVEARVFQVTGRTSNAIRFEYDFTKGSGYGGIQKKIYLELTENYQFTFYIRASSPNNNLEIKFLDESGDNVWWMNNRNYTFPTEWTKFTIKKRHINFAWGPTEDKSLKRIYRIEFTIASFSGGKGWIELDDLYFEQLPEESEIKPIPFAKSITEINETKSVNNIFDTDTNTYWLSKKTNEEKIEVDLCISREIGGFIIDWVEENLPDNFDIYLSDDEGLNKVYSVSKLQTNRSYIRLVDAEGKKALLVLKNQKPKSVGIREFKILEPSFSEDINRFFINIAKDYPRGYFPRYFSEEKSYWDIIGVKSDYKEALINEEGMIEVDKLRFSIEPLISLDNKLITWNNVQLNQSLEEDYLPIPVVEWKHPEIKLQIKSFASGEANKNSTLFVIYKIENKSKKIQQGSLYLLLRPFQVNPYYQFLNINGGVSSISSVDISDNRITVDSDKFIYPLKKFSNAGAVKFDDGNIISLLFENKFPSARKVIDPLKLASAVIAYKFKLKPGESLEIPLAIPFDEDNVVEKFTDNYSDNLKLVKEQFEKIKNDWKQTLSKINFNLPESASKIINTIKSNLAYILINRDGPGIQPGSRSYERSWIRDGSLTSSALLKFGIKDEVKEFIEWYSRYQYENGKIPCVVDRRDADPVPEHDSHGEYIFLLKQYFNFTKDTSLLKRYSMNVLKAVEYIKSLIDERSTEHFKNGNDSVRAYYGILPESISHEGYSAKPMHSYWDNFFALRGLKDATEIFKIIGDEKEYERIKNLRDEFRTNLYNSLQLAIKTRKIDYIPGCVELGDFDATSTTIALYPVNEKNNLPQPYLNNTFDKYFDFFEKRRDGKLDWINYTPYENRIIGSFIFLDQPERAHELIKFFLNDQRPSGWNHWAEVVWKDKRFPGFIGDMPHTWVGSDFINAVRAMFVYENEFDTSLVIGAGLYKEWINSENGISVENLPTYYGNLSYSIRKENNKFLLKLEGDLKIPKGNIILKNFNSDLTPKSVLINGKSSNSFSNNSIMIDQFPAIVEINY
;
A
#
# COMPACT_ATOMS: atom_id res chain seq x y z
N MET A 1 60.70 -60.37 2.39
CA MET A 1 60.97 -59.03 2.95
C MET A 1 61.57 -58.18 1.85
N ILE A 2 61.10 -56.94 1.70
CA ILE A 2 61.47 -55.97 0.63
C ILE A 2 60.82 -56.26 -0.74
N LYS A 3 59.56 -55.79 -0.91
CA LYS A 3 58.92 -55.33 -2.18
C LYS A 3 57.37 -55.33 -2.12
N VAL A 4 56.73 -54.83 -1.05
CA VAL A 4 55.27 -54.52 -1.08
C VAL A 4 54.94 -53.38 -0.10
N GLN A 5 55.58 -52.21 -0.25
CA GLN A 5 55.26 -51.06 0.61
C GLN A 5 55.49 -49.68 -0.05
N PHE A 6 55.57 -49.63 -1.38
CA PHE A 6 55.76 -48.37 -2.13
C PHE A 6 54.66 -48.08 -3.15
N LEU A 7 53.63 -48.94 -3.28
CA LEU A 7 52.51 -48.74 -4.22
C LEU A 7 51.18 -48.36 -3.54
N THR A 8 51.08 -48.40 -2.22
CA THR A 8 49.85 -48.02 -1.49
C THR A 8 49.84 -46.55 -1.02
N SER A 9 51.00 -45.88 -0.92
CA SER A 9 51.05 -44.44 -0.59
C SER A 9 50.80 -43.52 -1.77
N LEU A 10 50.93 -43.99 -3.03
CA LEU A 10 50.65 -43.16 -4.20
C LEU A 10 49.16 -43.16 -4.63
N PHE A 11 48.38 -44.15 -4.17
CA PHE A 11 46.95 -44.26 -4.46
C PHE A 11 46.06 -43.55 -3.41
N PHE A 12 46.57 -43.30 -2.20
CA PHE A 12 45.86 -42.53 -1.17
C PHE A 12 46.11 -41.01 -1.25
N ILE A 13 47.18 -40.57 -1.93
CA ILE A 13 47.45 -39.14 -2.18
C ILE A 13 46.70 -38.62 -3.42
N THR A 14 46.21 -39.50 -4.30
CA THR A 14 45.40 -39.10 -5.47
C THR A 14 43.89 -39.13 -5.23
N ILE A 15 43.39 -39.69 -4.12
CA ILE A 15 41.95 -39.72 -3.79
C ILE A 15 41.57 -38.65 -2.74
N LEU A 16 42.53 -38.04 -2.05
CA LEU A 16 42.30 -36.85 -1.20
C LEU A 16 42.41 -35.51 -1.95
N PHE A 17 42.77 -35.54 -3.24
CA PHE A 17 42.81 -34.36 -4.10
C PHE A 17 41.64 -34.24 -5.08
N SER A 18 40.61 -35.11 -4.98
CA SER A 18 39.49 -35.15 -5.92
C SER A 18 38.15 -34.66 -5.37
N GLN A 19 38.14 -33.75 -4.39
CA GLN A 19 36.93 -32.98 -4.02
C GLN A 19 37.14 -31.47 -3.82
N PHE A 20 38.32 -30.92 -4.16
CA PHE A 20 38.38 -29.53 -4.56
C PHE A 20 38.06 -29.46 -6.05
N SER A 21 36.77 -29.58 -6.39
CA SER A 21 36.32 -29.04 -7.66
C SER A 21 36.60 -27.53 -7.57
N PHE A 22 37.68 -27.07 -8.20
CA PHE A 22 37.85 -25.64 -8.46
C PHE A 22 36.56 -25.18 -9.12
N ALA A 23 35.83 -24.27 -8.47
CA ALA A 23 34.66 -23.60 -9.03
C ALA A 23 35.04 -23.05 -10.42
N GLN A 24 34.62 -23.72 -11.49
CA GLN A 24 35.03 -23.33 -12.83
C GLN A 24 34.16 -22.15 -13.25
N LYS A 25 34.71 -20.93 -13.12
CA LYS A 25 34.08 -19.72 -13.64
C LYS A 25 33.93 -19.86 -15.16
N LYS A 26 32.69 -19.92 -15.64
CA LYS A 26 32.31 -20.13 -17.04
C LYS A 26 31.81 -18.83 -17.65
N LEU A 27 32.41 -18.38 -18.75
CA LEU A 27 31.87 -17.27 -19.55
C LEU A 27 30.58 -17.74 -20.24
N ILE A 28 29.47 -17.08 -19.95
CA ILE A 28 28.16 -17.34 -20.55
C ILE A 28 27.94 -16.44 -21.76
N GLU A 29 28.30 -15.17 -21.64
CA GLU A 29 28.12 -14.18 -22.70
C GLU A 29 29.17 -13.06 -22.60
N GLY A 30 29.92 -12.81 -23.69
CA GLY A 30 30.91 -11.73 -23.77
C GLY A 30 30.34 -10.42 -24.33
N PHE A 31 29.10 -10.39 -24.78
CA PHE A 31 28.43 -9.25 -25.42
C PHE A 31 29.12 -8.78 -26.73
N GLU A 32 29.67 -9.73 -27.49
CA GLU A 32 30.47 -9.45 -28.70
C GLU A 32 29.64 -9.13 -29.96
N ASN A 33 28.37 -9.55 -29.99
CA ASN A 33 27.49 -9.36 -31.13
C ASN A 33 26.09 -8.94 -30.69
N LYS A 34 25.73 -7.69 -30.98
CA LYS A 34 24.41 -7.13 -30.69
C LYS A 34 23.25 -7.88 -31.33
N ASN A 35 23.46 -8.58 -32.46
CA ASN A 35 22.38 -9.26 -33.18
C ASN A 35 21.89 -10.52 -32.46
N ASP A 36 22.62 -11.00 -31.46
CA ASP A 36 22.21 -12.13 -30.64
C ASP A 36 21.18 -11.73 -29.56
N TRP A 37 20.93 -10.42 -29.40
CA TRP A 37 20.05 -9.86 -28.39
C TRP A 37 18.79 -9.28 -29.04
N THR A 38 17.64 -9.60 -28.44
CA THR A 38 16.35 -9.03 -28.87
C THR A 38 15.97 -7.88 -27.95
N ILE A 39 15.49 -6.79 -28.51
CA ILE A 39 14.97 -5.64 -27.76
C ILE A 39 13.49 -5.88 -27.48
N PHE A 40 13.06 -5.56 -26.26
CA PHE A 40 11.65 -5.44 -25.90
C PHE A 40 11.42 -4.13 -25.14
N LYS A 41 10.22 -3.57 -25.26
CA LYS A 41 9.86 -2.29 -24.63
C LYS A 41 8.36 -2.16 -24.48
N SER A 42 7.93 -1.38 -23.51
CA SER A 42 6.54 -0.97 -23.36
C SER A 42 6.16 0.19 -24.30
N ASP A 43 4.87 0.50 -24.38
CA ASP A 43 4.39 1.76 -24.98
C ASP A 43 5.05 2.97 -24.28
N GLY A 44 5.33 4.05 -25.01
CA GLY A 44 5.96 5.25 -24.43
C GLY A 44 7.46 5.14 -24.15
N VAL A 45 8.13 4.11 -24.67
CA VAL A 45 9.58 3.91 -24.55
C VAL A 45 10.22 3.81 -25.93
N GLU A 46 11.33 4.52 -26.15
CA GLU A 46 12.26 4.24 -27.25
C GLU A 46 13.43 3.43 -26.73
N ALA A 47 13.88 2.43 -27.50
CA ALA A 47 14.95 1.54 -27.11
C ALA A 47 15.83 1.18 -28.31
N ARG A 48 17.15 1.19 -28.13
CA ARG A 48 18.14 0.88 -29.17
C ARG A 48 19.31 0.10 -28.58
N VAL A 49 19.95 -0.71 -29.40
CA VAL A 49 21.12 -1.50 -29.00
C VAL A 49 22.27 -1.27 -29.97
N PHE A 50 23.45 -1.01 -29.41
CA PHE A 50 24.67 -0.74 -30.15
C PHE A 50 25.80 -1.67 -29.70
N GLN A 51 26.70 -1.97 -30.63
CA GLN A 51 27.99 -2.58 -30.31
C GLN A 51 28.96 -1.44 -29.95
N VAL A 52 29.66 -1.56 -28.83
CA VAL A 52 30.64 -0.58 -28.33
C VAL A 52 31.92 -1.27 -27.88
N THR A 53 32.98 -0.50 -27.57
CA THR A 53 34.22 -1.04 -26.99
C THR A 53 34.00 -1.39 -25.51
N GLY A 54 34.25 -2.65 -25.16
CA GLY A 54 34.16 -3.21 -23.82
C GLY A 54 35.45 -3.07 -23.01
N ARG A 55 35.55 -3.81 -21.90
CA ARG A 55 36.72 -3.88 -21.02
C ARG A 55 37.88 -4.65 -21.66
N THR A 56 37.56 -5.76 -22.33
CA THR A 56 38.53 -6.69 -22.92
C THR A 56 38.42 -6.73 -24.45
N SER A 57 37.20 -6.63 -24.98
CA SER A 57 36.89 -6.68 -26.41
C SER A 57 35.70 -5.75 -26.74
N ASN A 58 34.58 -6.24 -27.26
CA ASN A 58 33.37 -5.44 -27.44
C ASN A 58 32.41 -5.62 -26.27
N ALA A 59 31.49 -4.69 -26.11
CA ALA A 59 30.38 -4.77 -25.18
C ALA A 59 29.09 -4.33 -25.88
N ILE A 60 27.95 -4.57 -25.23
CA ILE A 60 26.66 -4.10 -25.71
C ILE A 60 26.22 -2.88 -24.91
N ARG A 61 25.86 -1.81 -25.64
CA ARG A 61 25.14 -0.66 -25.08
C ARG A 61 23.66 -0.80 -25.36
N PHE A 62 22.85 -0.76 -24.31
CA PHE A 62 21.41 -0.56 -24.39
C PHE A 62 21.09 0.91 -24.07
N GLU A 63 20.53 1.62 -25.04
CA GLU A 63 20.05 3.00 -24.88
C GLU A 63 18.52 3.01 -24.78
N TYR A 64 17.99 3.84 -23.88
CA TYR A 64 16.56 3.97 -23.65
C TYR A 64 16.15 5.43 -23.47
N ASP A 65 14.89 5.74 -23.82
CA ASP A 65 14.24 7.02 -23.57
C ASP A 65 12.77 6.78 -23.16
N PHE A 66 12.43 7.14 -21.92
CA PHE A 66 11.05 7.11 -21.42
C PHE A 66 10.29 8.36 -21.91
N THR A 67 9.77 8.31 -23.14
CA THR A 67 9.09 9.46 -23.79
C THR A 67 7.75 9.82 -23.15
N LYS A 68 7.18 8.90 -22.36
CA LYS A 68 5.98 9.11 -21.53
C LYS A 68 6.22 8.77 -20.06
N GLY A 69 7.42 9.08 -19.55
CA GLY A 69 7.81 9.01 -18.13
C GLY A 69 7.96 7.59 -17.55
N SER A 70 6.93 6.77 -17.65
CA SER A 70 6.82 5.45 -17.04
C SER A 70 7.07 4.35 -18.09
N GLY A 71 7.23 3.10 -17.63
CA GLY A 71 7.43 1.94 -18.49
C GLY A 71 8.76 1.23 -18.30
N TYR A 72 9.07 0.33 -19.23
CA TYR A 72 10.26 -0.51 -19.18
C TYR A 72 10.80 -0.80 -20.58
N GLY A 73 12.10 -1.02 -20.65
CA GLY A 73 12.78 -1.50 -21.84
C GLY A 73 14.00 -2.32 -21.47
N GLY A 74 14.35 -3.27 -22.32
CA GLY A 74 15.48 -4.13 -22.05
C GLY A 74 15.94 -4.93 -23.26
N ILE A 75 16.94 -5.75 -22.99
CA ILE A 75 17.47 -6.73 -23.93
C ILE A 75 17.31 -8.12 -23.34
N GLN A 76 16.98 -9.08 -24.20
CA GLN A 76 16.85 -10.49 -23.83
C GLN A 76 17.67 -11.39 -24.75
N LYS A 77 18.18 -12.50 -24.17
CA LYS A 77 18.87 -13.56 -24.91
C LYS A 77 18.45 -14.92 -24.37
N LYS A 78 18.30 -15.89 -25.28
CA LYS A 78 18.12 -17.30 -24.88
C LYS A 78 19.45 -17.85 -24.39
N ILE A 79 19.48 -18.32 -23.15
CA ILE A 79 20.64 -19.00 -22.55
C ILE A 79 20.13 -20.29 -21.94
N TYR A 80 20.72 -21.43 -22.28
CA TYR A 80 20.34 -22.72 -21.69
C TYR A 80 21.34 -23.04 -20.58
N LEU A 81 20.89 -22.96 -19.34
CA LEU A 81 21.72 -23.20 -18.16
C LEU A 81 20.96 -23.99 -17.10
N GLU A 82 21.54 -25.10 -16.67
CA GLU A 82 21.10 -25.82 -15.47
C GLU A 82 21.85 -25.27 -14.26
N LEU A 83 21.12 -25.04 -13.17
CA LEU A 83 21.66 -24.43 -11.96
C LEU A 83 22.01 -25.50 -10.93
N THR A 84 23.10 -25.26 -10.21
CA THR A 84 23.55 -26.07 -9.08
C THR A 84 22.90 -25.60 -7.79
N GLU A 85 23.14 -26.31 -6.68
CA GLU A 85 22.56 -25.93 -5.38
C GLU A 85 23.07 -24.59 -4.85
N ASN A 86 24.31 -24.22 -5.17
CA ASN A 86 24.86 -22.89 -4.88
C ASN A 86 25.64 -22.34 -6.09
N TYR A 87 25.47 -21.05 -6.37
CA TYR A 87 26.05 -20.40 -7.54
C TYR A 87 26.04 -18.88 -7.44
N GLN A 88 26.81 -18.24 -8.31
CA GLN A 88 26.73 -16.81 -8.58
C GLN A 88 26.84 -16.48 -10.07
N PHE A 89 26.22 -15.37 -10.46
CA PHE A 89 26.49 -14.68 -11.71
C PHE A 89 27.32 -13.45 -11.44
N THR A 90 28.25 -13.14 -12.34
CA THR A 90 28.97 -11.87 -12.31
C THR A 90 29.02 -11.27 -13.69
N PHE A 91 28.81 -9.97 -13.82
CA PHE A 91 29.02 -9.23 -15.06
C PHE A 91 29.58 -7.85 -14.75
N TYR A 92 30.03 -7.13 -15.76
CA TYR A 92 30.44 -5.75 -15.62
C TYR A 92 29.38 -4.81 -16.17
N ILE A 93 29.13 -3.74 -15.44
CA ILE A 93 28.20 -2.68 -15.83
C ILE A 93 28.86 -1.32 -15.67
N ARG A 94 28.62 -0.44 -16.65
CA ARG A 94 28.75 1.01 -16.50
C ARG A 94 27.61 1.69 -17.23
N ALA A 95 27.30 2.92 -16.87
CA ALA A 95 26.12 3.59 -17.41
C ALA A 95 26.21 5.11 -17.30
N SER A 96 25.43 5.77 -18.15
CA SER A 96 25.02 7.15 -17.96
C SER A 96 23.50 7.16 -17.91
N SER A 97 22.96 7.13 -16.69
CA SER A 97 21.55 6.86 -16.43
C SER A 97 21.11 7.61 -15.18
N PRO A 98 19.93 8.25 -15.16
CA PRO A 98 19.24 8.58 -13.92
C PRO A 98 19.04 7.32 -13.06
N ASN A 99 18.77 7.51 -11.76
CA ASN A 99 18.44 6.38 -10.90
C ASN A 99 17.10 5.78 -11.34
N ASN A 100 17.17 4.57 -11.87
CA ASN A 100 16.04 3.79 -12.36
C ASN A 100 16.15 2.37 -11.81
N ASN A 101 15.11 1.56 -11.96
CA ASN A 101 15.18 0.17 -11.50
C ASN A 101 16.07 -0.63 -12.46
N LEU A 102 17.00 -1.41 -11.92
CA LEU A 102 17.78 -2.40 -12.66
C LEU A 102 17.24 -3.80 -12.32
N GLU A 103 16.57 -4.42 -13.28
CA GLU A 103 15.98 -5.75 -13.12
C GLU A 103 16.75 -6.76 -13.98
N ILE A 104 17.20 -7.84 -13.34
CA ILE A 104 17.80 -8.99 -14.01
C ILE A 104 16.81 -10.13 -13.90
N LYS A 105 16.22 -10.54 -15.03
CA LYS A 105 15.18 -11.57 -15.08
C LYS A 105 15.72 -12.86 -15.65
N PHE A 106 15.23 -13.96 -15.10
CA PHE A 106 15.52 -15.33 -15.50
C PHE A 106 14.19 -16.01 -15.76
N LEU A 107 14.03 -16.60 -16.94
CA LEU A 107 12.78 -17.24 -17.34
C LEU A 107 12.98 -18.69 -17.72
N ASP A 108 11.92 -19.46 -17.52
CA ASP A 108 11.81 -20.86 -17.92
C ASP A 108 11.54 -21.00 -19.44
N GLU A 109 11.36 -22.25 -19.88
CA GLU A 109 11.13 -22.57 -21.29
C GLU A 109 9.80 -22.02 -21.82
N SER A 110 8.77 -21.95 -20.98
CA SER A 110 7.47 -21.39 -21.37
C SER A 110 7.54 -19.88 -21.54
N GLY A 111 8.37 -19.21 -20.74
CA GLY A 111 8.42 -17.76 -20.64
C GLY A 111 7.31 -17.16 -19.78
N ASP A 112 6.42 -18.01 -19.22
CA ASP A 112 5.34 -17.60 -18.31
C ASP A 112 5.86 -17.44 -16.87
N ASN A 113 6.94 -18.14 -16.49
CA ASN A 113 7.51 -18.08 -15.14
C ASN A 113 8.79 -17.24 -15.11
N VAL A 114 8.82 -16.26 -14.21
CA VAL A 114 9.89 -15.27 -14.10
C VAL A 114 10.44 -15.25 -12.68
N TRP A 115 11.77 -15.31 -12.59
CA TRP A 115 12.55 -15.03 -11.40
C TRP A 115 13.39 -13.79 -11.64
N TRP A 116 13.69 -13.03 -10.59
CA TRP A 116 14.44 -11.79 -10.76
C TRP A 116 15.29 -11.40 -9.55
N MET A 117 16.28 -10.56 -9.83
CA MET A 117 16.84 -9.63 -8.86
C MET A 117 16.37 -8.22 -9.25
N ASN A 118 15.59 -7.58 -8.39
CA ASN A 118 15.02 -6.25 -8.65
C ASN A 118 15.72 -5.19 -7.77
N ASN A 119 16.59 -4.39 -8.38
CA ASN A 119 17.28 -3.30 -7.72
C ASN A 119 16.51 -1.99 -7.93
N ARG A 120 15.62 -1.66 -6.99
CA ARG A 120 14.81 -0.44 -7.07
C ARG A 120 15.66 0.82 -6.87
N ASN A 121 15.39 1.88 -7.65
CA ASN A 121 16.10 3.16 -7.57
C ASN A 121 17.64 3.01 -7.59
N TYR A 122 18.16 2.17 -8.47
CA TYR A 122 19.56 1.79 -8.51
C TYR A 122 20.45 2.97 -8.93
N THR A 123 21.51 3.23 -8.15
CA THR A 123 22.52 4.24 -8.50
C THR A 123 23.53 3.61 -9.44
N PHE A 124 23.46 3.99 -10.70
CA PHE A 124 24.26 3.40 -11.75
C PHE A 124 25.74 3.85 -11.68
N PRO A 125 26.71 2.93 -11.76
CA PRO A 125 28.12 3.30 -11.78
C PRO A 125 28.52 3.89 -13.13
N THR A 126 29.28 4.98 -13.12
CA THR A 126 29.83 5.60 -14.34
C THR A 126 31.05 4.86 -14.88
N GLU A 127 31.77 4.17 -13.99
CA GLU A 127 32.94 3.34 -14.30
C GLU A 127 32.57 1.85 -14.30
N TRP A 128 33.34 1.05 -15.04
CA TRP A 128 33.12 -0.40 -15.12
C TRP A 128 33.22 -1.05 -13.74
N THR A 129 32.06 -1.43 -13.21
CA THR A 129 31.92 -2.02 -11.88
C THR A 129 31.45 -3.46 -12.00
N LYS A 130 32.04 -4.37 -11.22
CA LYS A 130 31.60 -5.76 -11.15
C LYS A 130 30.27 -5.82 -10.41
N PHE A 131 29.27 -6.42 -11.02
CA PHE A 131 27.97 -6.71 -10.42
C PHE A 131 27.88 -8.20 -10.13
N THR A 132 27.42 -8.56 -8.93
CA THR A 132 27.34 -9.97 -8.48
C THR A 132 25.90 -10.32 -8.08
N ILE A 133 25.39 -11.42 -8.63
CA ILE A 133 24.08 -12.00 -8.29
C ILE A 133 24.30 -13.36 -7.68
N LYS A 134 24.04 -13.52 -6.38
CA LYS A 134 24.11 -14.81 -5.69
C LYS A 134 22.72 -15.44 -5.66
N LYS A 135 22.62 -16.77 -5.46
CA LYS A 135 21.33 -17.49 -5.37
C LYS A 135 20.30 -16.77 -4.49
N ARG A 136 20.71 -16.30 -3.30
CA ARG A 136 19.81 -15.61 -2.35
C ARG A 136 19.24 -14.28 -2.87
N HIS A 137 19.87 -13.63 -3.86
CA HIS A 137 19.37 -12.38 -4.43
C HIS A 137 18.20 -12.60 -5.41
N ILE A 138 17.96 -13.84 -5.84
CA ILE A 138 16.99 -14.18 -6.87
C ILE A 138 15.69 -14.63 -6.22
N ASN A 139 14.61 -13.89 -6.49
CA ASN A 139 13.28 -14.21 -5.99
C ASN A 139 12.35 -14.59 -7.16
N PHE A 140 11.37 -15.45 -6.89
CA PHE A 140 10.27 -15.66 -7.84
C PHE A 140 9.46 -14.38 -7.99
N ALA A 141 9.27 -13.92 -9.22
CA ALA A 141 8.58 -12.68 -9.53
C ALA A 141 7.09 -12.97 -9.80
N TRP A 142 6.79 -13.76 -10.83
CA TRP A 142 5.43 -14.18 -11.19
C TRP A 142 5.44 -15.41 -12.10
N GLY A 143 4.28 -16.01 -12.26
CA GLY A 143 4.03 -17.15 -13.15
C GLY A 143 3.10 -18.19 -12.52
N PRO A 144 2.54 -19.10 -13.33
CA PRO A 144 1.57 -20.10 -12.86
C PRO A 144 2.19 -21.32 -12.17
N THR A 145 3.52 -21.43 -12.08
CA THR A 145 4.18 -22.61 -11.46
C THR A 145 3.92 -22.73 -9.96
N GLU A 146 3.69 -23.96 -9.49
CA GLU A 146 3.64 -24.28 -8.07
C GLU A 146 5.05 -24.33 -7.45
N ASP A 147 6.02 -24.92 -8.17
CA ASP A 147 7.43 -24.97 -7.76
C ASP A 147 8.13 -23.67 -8.16
N LYS A 148 8.38 -22.83 -7.15
CA LYS A 148 9.03 -21.52 -7.29
C LYS A 148 10.56 -21.61 -7.22
N SER A 149 11.15 -22.80 -7.17
CA SER A 149 12.61 -22.95 -7.22
C SER A 149 13.14 -22.75 -8.64
N LEU A 150 14.17 -21.90 -8.79
CA LEU A 150 14.83 -21.71 -10.08
C LEU A 150 15.86 -22.83 -10.29
N LYS A 151 15.53 -23.79 -11.16
CA LYS A 151 16.41 -24.94 -11.49
C LYS A 151 17.10 -24.81 -12.84
N ARG A 152 16.44 -24.15 -13.78
CA ARG A 152 16.91 -23.96 -15.17
C ARG A 152 16.60 -22.56 -15.64
N ILE A 153 17.50 -22.01 -16.42
CA ILE A 153 17.32 -20.74 -17.12
C ILE A 153 17.29 -21.05 -18.62
N TYR A 154 16.29 -20.52 -19.31
CA TYR A 154 16.15 -20.56 -20.77
C TYR A 154 16.29 -19.17 -21.40
N ARG A 155 15.99 -18.12 -20.63
CA ARG A 155 16.12 -16.73 -21.07
C ARG A 155 16.63 -15.86 -19.93
N ILE A 156 17.53 -14.94 -20.27
CA ILE A 156 17.96 -13.86 -19.38
C ILE A 156 17.56 -12.52 -19.98
N GLU A 157 17.12 -11.60 -19.13
CA GLU A 157 16.78 -10.23 -19.53
C GLU A 157 17.48 -9.22 -18.62
N PHE A 158 18.03 -8.18 -19.24
CA PHE A 158 18.50 -6.98 -18.56
C PHE A 158 17.50 -5.88 -18.86
N THR A 159 16.73 -5.47 -17.85
CA THR A 159 15.64 -4.51 -18.00
C THR A 159 15.91 -3.25 -17.17
N ILE A 160 15.65 -2.11 -17.78
CA ILE A 160 15.54 -0.83 -17.09
C ILE A 160 14.05 -0.47 -17.01
N ALA A 161 13.56 -0.29 -15.79
CA ALA A 161 12.20 0.18 -15.53
C ALA A 161 12.23 1.54 -14.85
N SER A 162 11.29 2.41 -15.22
CA SER A 162 11.26 3.80 -14.75
C SER A 162 11.03 3.89 -13.24
N PHE A 163 11.93 4.63 -12.56
CA PHE A 163 11.75 5.12 -11.20
C PHE A 163 11.82 6.65 -11.16
N SER A 164 12.91 7.23 -11.69
CA SER A 164 13.03 8.66 -11.99
C SER A 164 12.67 8.99 -13.43
N GLY A 165 12.58 7.99 -14.31
CA GLY A 165 12.30 8.16 -15.73
C GLY A 165 13.49 8.73 -16.51
N GLY A 166 13.20 9.48 -17.57
CA GLY A 166 14.20 10.14 -18.41
C GLY A 166 14.86 9.23 -19.45
N LYS A 167 16.07 9.59 -19.87
CA LYS A 167 16.83 8.86 -20.89
C LYS A 167 18.23 8.53 -20.39
N GLY A 168 18.77 7.43 -20.87
CA GLY A 168 20.10 6.98 -20.49
C GLY A 168 20.56 5.77 -21.27
N TRP A 169 21.71 5.24 -20.87
CA TRP A 169 22.23 4.00 -21.41
C TRP A 169 22.97 3.19 -20.36
N ILE A 170 22.94 1.88 -20.53
CA ILE A 170 23.78 0.93 -19.80
C ILE A 170 24.67 0.18 -20.79
N GLU A 171 25.88 -0.14 -20.35
CA GLU A 171 26.78 -1.04 -21.06
C GLU A 171 27.04 -2.28 -20.22
N LEU A 172 26.95 -3.43 -20.87
CA LEU A 172 27.09 -4.75 -20.26
C LEU A 172 28.23 -5.49 -20.94
N ASP A 173 29.04 -6.15 -20.13
CA ASP A 173 30.20 -6.91 -20.57
C ASP A 173 30.39 -8.14 -19.67
N ASP A 174 31.01 -9.19 -20.23
CA ASP A 174 31.64 -10.27 -19.46
C ASP A 174 30.69 -10.97 -18.45
N LEU A 175 29.57 -11.55 -18.91
CA LEU A 175 28.65 -12.32 -18.05
C LEU A 175 29.20 -13.73 -17.80
N TYR A 176 29.54 -14.00 -16.55
CA TYR A 176 30.01 -15.29 -16.06
C TYR A 176 28.99 -15.96 -15.13
N PHE A 177 29.02 -17.29 -15.14
CA PHE A 177 28.40 -18.16 -14.16
C PHE A 177 29.50 -18.93 -13.41
N GLU A 178 29.35 -19.04 -12.10
CA GLU A 178 30.26 -19.77 -11.24
C GLU A 178 29.46 -20.64 -10.26
N GLN A 179 29.75 -21.95 -10.27
CA GLN A 179 29.25 -22.85 -9.25
C GLN A 179 30.04 -22.61 -7.96
N LEU A 180 29.33 -22.29 -6.87
CA LEU A 180 29.94 -22.12 -5.56
C LEU A 180 29.88 -23.45 -4.80
N PRO A 181 30.79 -23.70 -3.84
CA PRO A 181 30.65 -24.81 -2.91
C PRO A 181 29.28 -24.77 -2.24
N GLU A 182 28.71 -25.95 -2.01
CA GLU A 182 27.50 -26.06 -1.20
C GLU A 182 27.75 -25.44 0.18
N GLU A 183 26.78 -24.65 0.67
CA GLU A 183 26.85 -24.17 2.05
C GLU A 183 26.73 -25.38 2.97
N SER A 184 27.83 -25.76 3.62
CA SER A 184 27.80 -26.77 4.68
C SER A 184 26.84 -26.31 5.78
N GLU A 185 25.86 -27.15 6.14
CA GLU A 185 24.96 -26.91 7.28
C GLU A 185 25.75 -26.73 8.59
N ILE A 186 26.93 -27.33 8.68
CA ILE A 186 27.82 -27.20 9.84
C ILE A 186 28.97 -26.27 9.46
N LYS A 187 28.88 -25.00 9.90
CA LYS A 187 30.00 -24.06 9.84
C LYS A 187 30.98 -24.35 10.99
N PRO A 188 32.30 -24.38 10.77
CA PRO A 188 33.26 -24.54 11.85
C PRO A 188 33.09 -23.45 12.91
N ILE A 189 33.47 -23.69 14.16
CA ILE A 189 33.41 -22.65 15.19
C ILE A 189 34.59 -21.70 14.97
N PRO A 190 34.38 -20.37 14.84
CA PRO A 190 35.48 -19.41 14.77
C PRO A 190 36.35 -19.46 16.04
N PHE A 191 37.63 -19.12 15.92
CA PHE A 191 38.49 -18.92 17.10
C PHE A 191 39.11 -17.53 17.07
N ALA A 192 39.38 -16.97 18.25
CA ALA A 192 39.94 -15.63 18.40
C ALA A 192 41.35 -15.66 19.00
N LYS A 193 42.12 -14.61 18.71
CA LYS A 193 43.41 -14.31 19.33
C LYS A 193 43.42 -12.84 19.74
N SER A 194 43.77 -12.55 20.99
CA SER A 194 44.01 -11.20 21.51
C SER A 194 45.49 -10.93 21.71
N ILE A 195 45.94 -9.66 21.71
CA ILE A 195 47.33 -9.31 22.05
C ILE A 195 47.58 -9.52 23.55
N THR A 196 46.61 -9.15 24.40
CA THR A 196 46.72 -9.33 25.85
C THR A 196 45.48 -9.95 26.47
N GLU A 197 45.68 -10.72 27.54
CA GLU A 197 44.64 -11.21 28.43
C GLU A 197 45.14 -11.11 29.88
N ILE A 198 44.23 -10.86 30.83
CA ILE A 198 44.61 -10.63 32.24
C ILE A 198 45.03 -11.93 32.94
N ASN A 199 44.43 -13.07 32.59
CA ASN A 199 44.79 -14.44 33.03
C ASN A 199 44.04 -15.50 32.19
N GLU A 200 44.40 -16.77 32.37
CA GLU A 200 43.83 -17.91 31.62
C GLU A 200 42.31 -18.07 31.79
N THR A 201 41.74 -17.71 32.94
CA THR A 201 40.28 -17.81 33.17
C THR A 201 39.48 -16.72 32.45
N LYS A 202 40.15 -15.66 32.00
CA LYS A 202 39.57 -14.54 31.24
C LYS A 202 40.11 -14.50 29.81
N SER A 203 40.21 -15.69 29.22
CA SER A 203 40.78 -15.87 27.89
C SER A 203 39.84 -15.41 26.78
N VAL A 204 40.42 -15.06 25.64
CA VAL A 204 39.69 -14.59 24.44
C VAL A 204 38.75 -15.66 23.88
N ASN A 205 39.03 -16.94 24.14
CA ASN A 205 38.16 -18.05 23.71
C ASN A 205 36.77 -18.01 24.38
N ASN A 206 36.63 -17.33 25.52
CA ASN A 206 35.36 -17.20 26.22
C ASN A 206 34.34 -16.38 25.41
N ILE A 207 34.74 -15.57 24.43
CA ILE A 207 33.79 -14.72 23.69
C ILE A 207 32.85 -15.52 22.76
N PHE A 208 33.11 -16.81 22.54
CA PHE A 208 32.33 -17.71 21.69
C PHE A 208 31.71 -18.90 22.45
N ASP A 209 31.85 -18.97 23.76
CA ASP A 209 31.44 -20.16 24.54
C ASP A 209 29.95 -20.18 24.92
N THR A 210 29.21 -19.10 24.61
CA THR A 210 27.78 -18.89 24.92
C THR A 210 27.44 -18.86 26.43
N ASP A 211 28.44 -18.89 27.32
CA ASP A 211 28.23 -18.78 28.77
C ASP A 211 28.29 -17.31 29.20
N THR A 212 27.16 -16.78 29.62
CA THR A 212 27.07 -15.38 30.08
C THR A 212 27.88 -15.08 31.35
N ASN A 213 28.41 -16.10 32.05
CA ASN A 213 29.25 -15.93 33.25
C ASN A 213 30.74 -15.83 32.94
N THR A 214 31.18 -16.27 31.77
CA THR A 214 32.56 -16.13 31.30
C THR A 214 32.69 -14.83 30.51
N TYR A 215 33.93 -14.36 30.34
CA TYR A 215 34.25 -13.20 29.52
C TYR A 215 35.76 -13.12 29.29
N TRP A 216 36.16 -12.41 28.25
CA TRP A 216 37.53 -11.98 28.01
C TRP A 216 37.80 -10.61 28.65
N LEU A 217 39.02 -10.43 29.19
CA LEU A 217 39.47 -9.14 29.71
C LEU A 217 40.94 -8.88 29.39
N SER A 218 41.22 -7.74 28.76
CA SER A 218 42.57 -7.32 28.39
C SER A 218 43.39 -6.83 29.59
N LYS A 219 44.72 -6.76 29.42
CA LYS A 219 45.56 -5.91 30.29
C LYS A 219 45.26 -4.43 29.99
N LYS A 220 45.66 -3.53 30.90
CA LYS A 220 45.50 -2.09 30.68
C LYS A 220 46.28 -1.65 29.44
N THR A 221 45.58 -1.11 28.45
CA THR A 221 46.18 -0.68 27.19
C THR A 221 45.44 0.51 26.58
N ASN A 222 46.13 1.26 25.72
CA ASN A 222 45.53 2.30 24.88
C ASN A 222 44.92 1.71 23.60
N GLU A 223 45.43 0.56 23.14
CA GLU A 223 44.93 -0.14 21.96
C GLU A 223 45.03 -1.65 22.19
N GLU A 224 43.98 -2.37 21.86
CA GLU A 224 43.91 -3.83 21.89
C GLU A 224 43.36 -4.33 20.56
N LYS A 225 43.82 -5.51 20.11
CA LYS A 225 43.36 -6.11 18.85
C LYS A 225 42.91 -7.54 19.10
N ILE A 226 41.76 -7.88 18.53
CA ILE A 226 41.23 -9.24 18.52
C ILE A 226 41.12 -9.67 17.05
N GLU A 227 41.93 -10.65 16.66
CA GLU A 227 41.81 -11.33 15.37
C GLU A 227 40.88 -12.54 15.55
N VAL A 228 39.83 -12.60 14.76
CA VAL A 228 38.88 -13.71 14.68
C VAL A 228 39.11 -14.43 13.35
N ASP A 229 39.50 -15.70 13.42
CA ASP A 229 39.63 -16.57 12.27
C ASP A 229 38.32 -17.32 12.03
N LEU A 230 37.70 -17.07 10.87
CA LEU A 230 36.42 -17.66 10.47
C LEU A 230 36.61 -19.05 9.83
N CYS A 231 37.84 -19.54 9.72
CA CYS A 231 38.28 -20.83 9.16
C CYS A 231 38.01 -21.03 7.66
N ILE A 232 36.87 -20.55 7.17
CA ILE A 232 36.45 -20.52 5.76
C ILE A 232 35.95 -19.11 5.43
N SER A 233 35.89 -18.77 4.15
CA SER A 233 35.22 -17.53 3.76
C SER A 233 33.73 -17.66 4.07
N ARG A 234 33.18 -16.69 4.79
CA ARG A 234 31.78 -16.66 5.19
C ARG A 234 31.15 -15.38 4.70
N GLU A 235 29.89 -15.47 4.31
CA GLU A 235 29.03 -14.30 4.26
C GLU A 235 28.66 -13.89 5.69
N ILE A 236 28.73 -12.59 5.95
CA ILE A 236 28.60 -12.01 7.29
C ILE A 236 27.54 -10.90 7.21
N GLY A 237 26.39 -11.12 7.84
CA GLY A 237 25.37 -10.09 8.02
C GLY A 237 25.78 -9.02 9.06
N GLY A 238 26.80 -9.28 9.85
CA GLY A 238 27.34 -8.34 10.83
C GLY A 238 27.70 -9.03 12.14
N PHE A 239 27.68 -8.26 13.23
CA PHE A 239 28.15 -8.73 14.54
C PHE A 239 27.27 -8.21 15.68
N ILE A 240 27.20 -8.98 16.77
CA ILE A 240 26.75 -8.49 18.08
C ILE A 240 27.92 -8.60 19.04
N ILE A 241 28.21 -7.51 19.76
CA ILE A 241 29.26 -7.49 20.78
C ILE A 241 28.61 -7.16 22.12
N ASP A 242 28.64 -8.11 23.04
CA ASP A 242 28.27 -7.91 24.44
C ASP A 242 29.53 -7.57 25.22
N TRP A 243 29.58 -6.35 25.76
CA TRP A 243 30.74 -5.84 26.47
C TRP A 243 30.66 -6.16 27.98
N VAL A 244 31.82 -6.23 28.61
CA VAL A 244 31.89 -6.31 30.09
C VAL A 244 31.61 -4.93 30.67
N GLU A 245 30.65 -4.86 31.59
CA GLU A 245 30.27 -3.62 32.28
C GLU A 245 31.51 -2.96 32.92
N GLU A 246 31.59 -1.63 32.87
CA GLU A 246 32.74 -0.82 33.31
C GLU A 246 34.06 -1.00 32.51
N ASN A 247 34.16 -2.02 31.64
CA ASN A 247 35.32 -2.31 30.81
C ASN A 247 35.07 -2.07 29.31
N LEU A 248 34.31 -1.02 29.00
CA LEU A 248 34.04 -0.57 27.63
C LEU A 248 35.29 0.06 26.99
N PRO A 249 35.63 -0.23 25.72
CA PRO A 249 36.55 0.61 24.97
C PRO A 249 35.96 2.02 24.76
N ASP A 250 36.78 3.04 24.53
CA ASP A 250 36.27 4.38 24.21
C ASP A 250 35.70 4.42 22.78
N ASN A 251 36.36 3.74 21.83
CA ASN A 251 35.95 3.58 20.44
C ASN A 251 36.50 2.27 19.85
N PHE A 252 35.96 1.81 18.72
CA PHE A 252 36.49 0.63 18.03
C PHE A 252 36.27 0.65 16.51
N ASP A 253 37.11 -0.09 15.79
CA ASP A 253 37.00 -0.34 14.35
C ASP A 253 36.91 -1.85 14.07
N ILE A 254 36.22 -2.23 12.99
CA ILE A 254 36.15 -3.62 12.50
C ILE A 254 36.65 -3.69 11.07
N TYR A 255 37.50 -4.67 10.80
CA TYR A 255 38.03 -4.98 9.47
C TYR A 255 37.70 -6.42 9.08
N LEU A 256 37.49 -6.67 7.78
CA LEU A 256 37.36 -8.01 7.20
C LEU A 256 38.50 -8.28 6.19
N SER A 257 38.84 -9.56 5.99
CA SER A 257 39.83 -9.99 4.99
C SER A 257 39.48 -11.36 4.40
N ASP A 258 39.60 -11.50 3.08
CA ASP A 258 39.47 -12.75 2.30
C ASP A 258 40.80 -13.21 1.67
N ASP A 259 41.93 -12.87 2.31
CA ASP A 259 43.33 -13.03 1.85
C ASP A 259 43.89 -11.84 1.05
N GLU A 260 43.03 -10.97 0.50
CA GLU A 260 43.42 -9.74 -0.23
C GLU A 260 43.49 -8.48 0.67
N GLY A 261 44.20 -8.57 1.80
CA GLY A 261 44.38 -7.43 2.72
C GLY A 261 43.18 -7.15 3.63
N LEU A 262 43.32 -6.15 4.50
CA LEU A 262 42.31 -5.77 5.51
C LEU A 262 41.46 -4.59 5.02
N ASN A 263 40.15 -4.81 4.93
CA ASN A 263 39.17 -3.79 4.56
C ASN A 263 38.40 -3.34 5.79
N LYS A 264 38.40 -2.04 6.11
CA LYS A 264 37.62 -1.50 7.22
C LYS A 264 36.14 -1.50 6.85
N VAL A 265 35.32 -2.19 7.63
CA VAL A 265 33.87 -2.35 7.37
C VAL A 265 32.97 -1.60 8.35
N TYR A 266 33.48 -1.26 9.54
CA TYR A 266 32.69 -0.56 10.56
C TYR A 266 33.57 0.26 11.51
N SER A 267 33.00 1.32 12.10
CA SER A 267 33.69 2.17 13.08
C SER A 267 32.70 2.82 14.04
N VAL A 268 32.97 2.73 15.35
CA VAL A 268 32.20 3.39 16.41
C VAL A 268 33.08 4.44 17.06
N SER A 269 32.74 5.72 16.87
CA SER A 269 33.52 6.85 17.38
C SER A 269 33.49 7.04 18.91
N LYS A 270 32.44 6.53 19.56
CA LYS A 270 32.22 6.63 21.00
C LYS A 270 31.29 5.50 21.42
N LEU A 271 31.71 4.65 22.36
CA LEU A 271 30.88 3.58 22.90
C LEU A 271 30.33 3.97 24.28
N GLN A 272 29.01 3.83 24.47
CA GLN A 272 28.35 4.14 25.74
C GLN A 272 27.41 3.03 26.23
N THR A 273 27.24 1.97 25.45
CA THR A 273 26.34 0.85 25.76
C THR A 273 27.12 -0.43 26.02
N ASN A 274 26.52 -1.30 26.82
CA ASN A 274 27.08 -2.63 27.10
C ASN A 274 26.84 -3.63 25.95
N ARG A 275 26.13 -3.23 24.89
CA ARG A 275 25.88 -4.07 23.70
C ARG A 275 25.93 -3.23 22.44
N SER A 276 26.63 -3.74 21.42
CA SER A 276 26.72 -3.14 20.09
C SER A 276 26.10 -4.07 19.05
N TYR A 277 25.25 -3.52 18.19
CA TYR A 277 24.69 -4.22 17.03
C TYR A 277 25.34 -3.64 15.78
N ILE A 278 26.03 -4.46 15.01
CA ILE A 278 26.73 -4.06 13.79
C ILE A 278 26.04 -4.74 12.61
N ARG A 279 25.56 -3.94 11.67
CA ARG A 279 24.95 -4.41 10.42
C ARG A 279 25.92 -4.22 9.27
N LEU A 280 26.18 -5.30 8.53
CA LEU A 280 26.96 -5.32 7.30
C LEU A 280 26.09 -5.89 6.17
N VAL A 281 26.22 -5.34 4.96
CA VAL A 281 25.49 -5.79 3.77
C VAL A 281 26.49 -6.28 2.75
N ASP A 282 26.23 -7.45 2.17
CA ASP A 282 27.11 -8.10 1.18
C ASP A 282 28.58 -8.20 1.63
N ALA A 283 28.79 -8.41 2.94
CA ALA A 283 30.11 -8.58 3.50
C ALA A 283 30.52 -10.05 3.51
N GLU A 284 31.75 -10.30 3.09
CA GLU A 284 32.39 -11.60 3.14
C GLU A 284 33.80 -11.47 3.75
N GLY A 285 34.27 -12.57 4.33
CA GLY A 285 35.57 -12.60 4.98
C GLY A 285 35.95 -14.00 5.46
N LYS A 286 37.26 -14.29 5.45
CA LYS A 286 37.90 -15.39 6.17
C LYS A 286 38.38 -14.97 7.56
N LYS A 287 38.64 -13.68 7.77
CA LYS A 287 39.09 -13.13 9.05
C LYS A 287 38.36 -11.84 9.37
N ALA A 288 38.11 -11.61 10.66
CA ALA A 288 37.69 -10.32 11.19
C ALA A 288 38.72 -9.79 12.20
N LEU A 289 39.00 -8.49 12.17
CA LEU A 289 39.90 -7.83 13.12
C LEU A 289 39.15 -6.71 13.83
N LEU A 290 39.01 -6.84 15.15
CA LEU A 290 38.50 -5.77 16.01
C LEU A 290 39.69 -4.97 16.55
N VAL A 291 39.65 -3.66 16.39
CA VAL A 291 40.65 -2.74 16.95
C VAL A 291 39.97 -1.87 18.01
N LEU A 292 40.26 -2.15 19.27
CA LEU A 292 39.66 -1.50 20.44
C LEU A 292 40.60 -0.41 20.97
N LYS A 293 40.09 0.81 21.16
CA LYS A 293 40.93 1.98 21.48
C LYS A 293 40.44 2.72 22.71
N ASN A 294 41.39 3.22 23.50
CA ASN A 294 41.17 4.01 24.70
C ASN A 294 42.05 5.26 24.70
N GLN A 295 41.51 6.39 25.17
CA GLN A 295 42.26 7.63 25.38
C GLN A 295 43.27 7.52 26.53
N LYS A 296 43.01 6.65 27.50
CA LYS A 296 43.89 6.34 28.63
C LYS A 296 44.00 4.82 28.82
N PRO A 297 45.14 4.31 29.33
CA PRO A 297 45.30 2.87 29.51
C PRO A 297 44.26 2.30 30.49
N LYS A 298 43.37 1.45 29.98
CA LYS A 298 42.39 0.70 30.79
C LYS A 298 42.18 -0.70 30.20
N SER A 299 41.65 -1.60 31.02
CA SER A 299 41.25 -2.93 30.56
C SER A 299 39.94 -2.83 29.80
N VAL A 300 39.85 -3.55 28.69
CA VAL A 300 38.63 -3.71 27.89
C VAL A 300 38.18 -5.16 27.93
N GLY A 301 36.87 -5.40 27.90
CA GLY A 301 36.33 -6.76 28.01
C GLY A 301 35.14 -7.02 27.11
N ILE A 302 35.10 -8.23 26.56
CA ILE A 302 34.00 -8.74 25.74
C ILE A 302 33.49 -9.99 26.44
N ARG A 303 32.19 -10.02 26.68
CA ARG A 303 31.46 -11.17 27.21
C ARG A 303 31.12 -12.13 26.08
N GLU A 304 30.55 -11.61 25.00
CA GLU A 304 30.12 -12.44 23.86
C GLU A 304 30.35 -11.70 22.54
N PHE A 305 30.79 -12.42 21.51
CA PHE A 305 30.95 -11.92 20.15
C PHE A 305 30.20 -12.85 19.18
N LYS A 306 29.04 -12.42 18.70
CA LYS A 306 28.21 -13.19 17.76
C LYS A 306 28.45 -12.75 16.34
N ILE A 307 28.60 -13.73 15.45
CA ILE A 307 28.64 -13.51 14.00
C ILE A 307 27.23 -13.74 13.47
N LEU A 308 26.72 -12.75 12.74
CA LEU A 308 25.37 -12.80 12.21
C LEU A 308 25.40 -13.36 10.78
N GLU A 309 24.45 -14.24 10.49
CA GLU A 309 24.16 -14.69 9.13
C GLU A 309 23.55 -13.54 8.30
N PRO A 310 23.72 -13.52 6.96
CA PRO A 310 23.14 -12.48 6.11
C PRO A 310 21.64 -12.27 6.33
N SER A 311 20.88 -13.36 6.49
CA SER A 311 19.43 -13.31 6.72
C SER A 311 19.00 -12.57 7.99
N PHE A 312 19.92 -12.33 8.93
CA PHE A 312 19.63 -11.56 10.15
C PHE A 312 19.45 -10.07 9.86
N SER A 313 20.17 -9.53 8.87
CA SER A 313 20.38 -8.08 8.73
C SER A 313 20.40 -7.56 7.30
N GLU A 314 20.44 -8.39 6.27
CA GLU A 314 20.45 -7.97 4.85
C GLU A 314 19.28 -7.02 4.56
N ASP A 315 18.08 -7.36 5.03
CA ASP A 315 16.96 -6.43 5.12
C ASP A 315 16.98 -5.65 6.44
N ILE A 316 16.85 -4.33 6.35
CA ILE A 316 16.89 -3.44 7.52
C ILE A 316 15.70 -3.67 8.44
N ASN A 317 14.52 -4.03 7.92
CA ASN A 317 13.38 -4.35 8.76
C ASN A 317 13.63 -5.63 9.56
N ARG A 318 14.16 -6.68 8.93
CA ARG A 318 14.54 -7.93 9.58
C ARG A 318 15.59 -7.72 10.67
N PHE A 319 16.56 -6.83 10.44
CA PHE A 319 17.50 -6.41 11.47
C PHE A 319 16.77 -5.88 12.71
N PHE A 320 15.84 -4.93 12.54
CA PHE A 320 15.10 -4.36 13.67
C PHE A 320 14.09 -5.34 14.32
N ILE A 321 13.48 -6.26 13.56
CA ILE A 321 12.67 -7.36 14.11
C ILE A 321 13.52 -8.23 15.03
N ASN A 322 14.75 -8.55 14.63
CA ASN A 322 15.62 -9.41 15.41
C ASN A 322 16.17 -8.69 16.65
N ILE A 323 16.63 -7.43 16.55
CA ILE A 323 17.09 -6.70 17.74
C ILE A 323 15.95 -6.43 18.72
N ALA A 324 14.70 -6.24 18.26
CA ALA A 324 13.57 -5.96 19.16
C ALA A 324 13.31 -7.08 20.16
N LYS A 325 13.71 -8.32 19.85
CA LYS A 325 13.61 -9.49 20.75
C LYS A 325 14.52 -9.38 21.98
N ASP A 326 15.58 -8.58 21.90
CA ASP A 326 16.51 -8.32 23.01
C ASP A 326 15.97 -7.26 24.00
N TYR A 327 14.83 -6.62 23.71
CA TYR A 327 14.28 -5.53 24.52
C TYR A 327 12.86 -5.83 25.04
N PRO A 328 12.42 -5.19 26.13
CA PRO A 328 11.05 -5.33 26.61
C PRO A 328 10.01 -4.89 25.56
N ARG A 329 8.88 -5.62 25.50
CA ARG A 329 7.73 -5.25 24.67
C ARG A 329 7.25 -3.83 25.01
N GLY A 330 7.03 -3.02 23.97
CA GLY A 330 6.75 -1.58 24.11
C GLY A 330 7.93 -0.68 23.76
N TYR A 331 9.15 -1.22 23.65
CA TYR A 331 10.34 -0.42 23.32
C TYR A 331 10.51 -0.15 21.83
N PHE A 332 9.78 -0.88 20.97
CA PHE A 332 9.73 -0.68 19.53
C PHE A 332 8.27 -0.55 19.09
N PRO A 333 8.00 0.00 17.90
CA PRO A 333 6.69 -0.11 17.28
C PRO A 333 6.18 -1.56 17.31
N ARG A 334 4.88 -1.74 17.54
CA ARG A 334 4.25 -3.06 17.72
C ARG A 334 4.65 -4.06 16.62
N TYR A 335 4.73 -3.60 15.38
CA TYR A 335 5.02 -4.47 14.24
C TYR A 335 6.41 -5.13 14.32
N PHE A 336 7.40 -4.56 15.00
CA PHE A 336 8.69 -5.26 15.19
C PHE A 336 8.61 -6.45 16.17
N SER A 337 7.50 -6.59 16.90
CA SER A 337 7.14 -7.82 17.64
C SER A 337 6.32 -8.80 16.79
N GLU A 338 6.32 -8.63 15.47
CA GLU A 338 5.56 -9.44 14.50
C GLU A 338 4.04 -9.45 14.77
N GLU A 339 3.54 -8.32 15.30
CA GLU A 339 2.11 -8.06 15.53
C GLU A 339 1.63 -6.90 14.66
N LYS A 340 0.58 -7.11 13.85
CA LYS A 340 0.00 -6.07 12.98
C LYS A 340 -0.41 -4.82 13.76
N SER A 341 -0.08 -3.66 13.21
CA SER A 341 -0.55 -2.33 13.60
C SER A 341 -1.43 -1.73 12.49
N TYR A 342 -2.52 -1.09 12.88
CA TYR A 342 -3.44 -0.35 11.99
C TYR A 342 -3.22 1.16 12.09
N TRP A 343 -3.55 1.90 11.01
CA TRP A 343 -3.34 3.34 10.92
C TRP A 343 -4.47 4.08 10.19
N ASP A 344 -4.51 5.40 10.37
CA ASP A 344 -5.34 6.37 9.64
C ASP A 344 -4.46 7.48 9.05
N ILE A 345 -5.01 8.25 8.12
CA ILE A 345 -4.35 9.35 7.42
C ILE A 345 -4.76 10.72 7.97
N ILE A 346 -3.82 11.68 7.90
CA ILE A 346 -4.02 13.07 8.31
C ILE A 346 -3.49 13.98 7.20
N GLY A 347 -4.38 14.78 6.60
CA GLY A 347 -4.01 15.73 5.56
C GLY A 347 -5.12 16.75 5.29
N VAL A 348 -4.81 17.72 4.43
CA VAL A 348 -5.80 18.62 3.84
C VAL A 348 -6.16 18.14 2.44
N LYS A 349 -7.29 18.60 1.90
CA LYS A 349 -7.77 18.18 0.57
C LYS A 349 -6.73 18.52 -0.50
N SER A 350 -6.38 17.56 -1.36
CA SER A 350 -5.49 17.76 -2.53
C SER A 350 -4.03 18.11 -2.22
N ASP A 351 -3.57 17.90 -0.99
CA ASP A 351 -2.13 18.04 -0.68
C ASP A 351 -1.36 16.84 -1.24
N TYR A 352 -0.13 17.05 -1.72
CA TYR A 352 0.77 15.96 -2.13
C TYR A 352 1.43 15.27 -0.93
N LYS A 353 1.22 15.80 0.28
CA LYS A 353 1.84 15.32 1.51
C LYS A 353 0.82 15.12 2.62
N GLU A 354 0.89 13.94 3.22
CA GLU A 354 0.05 13.55 4.33
C GLU A 354 0.85 12.82 5.40
N ALA A 355 0.38 12.95 6.63
CA ALA A 355 0.89 12.24 7.79
C ALA A 355 0.03 11.01 8.09
N LEU A 356 0.59 10.05 8.83
CA LEU A 356 -0.16 8.89 9.31
C LEU A 356 -0.14 8.86 10.84
N ILE A 357 -1.20 8.32 11.45
CA ILE A 357 -1.25 7.98 12.86
C ILE A 357 -1.65 6.52 13.04
N ASN A 358 -0.90 5.79 13.86
CA ASN A 358 -1.24 4.40 14.14
C ASN A 358 -2.15 4.27 15.38
N GLU A 359 -2.69 3.07 15.61
CA GLU A 359 -3.63 2.81 16.72
C GLU A 359 -3.01 3.01 18.12
N GLU A 360 -1.68 3.05 18.22
CA GLU A 360 -0.93 3.40 19.43
C GLU A 360 -0.68 4.91 19.60
N GLY A 361 -0.93 5.72 18.56
CA GLY A 361 -0.69 7.17 18.57
C GLY A 361 0.74 7.58 18.20
N MET A 362 1.50 6.69 17.54
CA MET A 362 2.71 7.04 16.80
C MET A 362 2.31 7.81 15.53
N ILE A 363 3.05 8.88 15.22
CA ILE A 363 2.74 9.78 14.10
C ILE A 363 3.91 9.83 13.12
N GLU A 364 3.71 9.32 11.91
CA GLU A 364 4.61 9.50 10.79
C GLU A 364 4.38 10.89 10.20
N VAL A 365 5.40 11.74 10.24
CA VAL A 365 5.26 13.17 9.90
C VAL A 365 5.17 13.46 8.41
N ASP A 366 5.61 12.50 7.60
CA ASP A 366 5.67 12.56 6.14
C ASP A 366 6.00 11.17 5.58
N LYS A 367 5.68 10.97 4.31
CA LYS A 367 5.97 9.74 3.57
C LYS A 367 7.47 9.40 3.65
N LEU A 368 7.80 8.14 3.99
CA LEU A 368 9.18 7.63 4.12
C LEU A 368 10.04 8.33 5.18
N ARG A 369 9.43 9.08 6.11
CA ARG A 369 10.17 9.80 7.17
C ARG A 369 10.03 9.12 8.52
N PHE A 370 10.62 9.78 9.52
CA PHE A 370 10.58 9.38 10.92
C PHE A 370 9.18 9.55 11.50
N SER A 371 8.99 8.99 12.70
CA SER A 371 7.77 9.19 13.46
C SER A 371 8.03 9.80 14.84
N ILE A 372 7.00 10.43 15.37
CA ILE A 372 6.94 10.93 16.74
C ILE A 372 6.15 9.94 17.58
N GLU A 373 6.75 9.44 18.66
CA GLU A 373 6.16 8.43 19.54
C GLU A 373 6.05 8.96 20.98
N PRO A 374 4.87 8.83 21.62
CA PRO A 374 4.69 9.21 23.01
C PRO A 374 5.21 8.13 23.97
N LEU A 375 5.78 8.57 25.08
CA LEU A 375 6.21 7.74 26.20
C LEU A 375 5.99 8.54 27.49
N ILE A 376 5.42 7.94 28.55
CA ILE A 376 5.21 8.65 29.82
C ILE A 376 6.11 8.04 30.89
N SER A 377 6.80 8.87 31.67
CA SER A 377 7.40 8.46 32.93
C SER A 377 6.53 8.93 34.09
N LEU A 378 6.15 7.98 34.95
CA LEU A 378 5.39 8.21 36.19
C LEU A 378 6.06 7.40 37.30
N ASP A 379 6.42 8.05 38.42
CA ASP A 379 7.11 7.41 39.55
C ASP A 379 8.31 6.52 39.15
N ASN A 380 9.16 7.03 38.24
CA ASN A 380 10.31 6.35 37.66
C ASN A 380 9.99 5.07 36.86
N LYS A 381 8.73 4.85 36.49
CA LYS A 381 8.31 3.78 35.57
C LYS A 381 7.95 4.37 34.22
N LEU A 382 8.39 3.69 33.17
CA LEU A 382 8.01 4.02 31.80
C LEU A 382 6.67 3.33 31.44
N ILE A 383 5.74 4.12 30.93
CA ILE A 383 4.45 3.72 30.39
C ILE A 383 4.52 3.90 28.87
N THR A 384 4.46 2.77 28.16
CA THR A 384 4.44 2.67 26.70
C THR A 384 3.04 2.26 26.23
N TRP A 385 2.85 2.09 24.92
CA TRP A 385 1.64 1.50 24.34
C TRP A 385 1.32 0.10 24.91
N ASN A 386 2.32 -0.63 25.40
CA ASN A 386 2.16 -1.96 25.97
C ASN A 386 1.52 -1.95 27.38
N ASN A 387 1.49 -0.78 28.04
CA ASN A 387 1.06 -0.65 29.44
C ASN A 387 -0.32 0.01 29.60
N VAL A 388 -1.05 0.22 28.49
CA VAL A 388 -2.28 1.01 28.47
C VAL A 388 -3.38 0.30 27.72
N GLN A 389 -4.63 0.62 28.04
CA GLN A 389 -5.75 0.29 27.17
C GLN A 389 -5.91 1.39 26.13
N LEU A 390 -5.90 1.01 24.85
CA LEU A 390 -6.04 1.93 23.73
C LEU A 390 -7.51 2.09 23.33
N ASN A 391 -7.88 3.30 22.95
CA ASN A 391 -9.17 3.60 22.33
C ASN A 391 -8.96 4.57 21.17
N GLN A 392 -9.57 4.28 20.02
CA GLN A 392 -9.47 5.11 18.82
C GLN A 392 -10.85 5.62 18.42
N SER A 393 -10.92 6.88 18.05
CA SER A 393 -12.13 7.52 17.54
C SER A 393 -11.78 8.61 16.54
N LEU A 394 -12.79 9.12 15.86
CA LEU A 394 -12.74 10.34 15.08
C LEU A 394 -13.40 11.49 15.85
N GLU A 395 -13.01 12.73 15.59
CA GLU A 395 -13.72 13.90 16.12
C GLU A 395 -15.19 13.88 15.65
N GLU A 396 -16.12 14.03 16.59
CA GLU A 396 -17.57 13.88 16.34
C GLU A 396 -17.94 12.56 15.64
N ASP A 397 -17.14 11.50 15.83
CA ASP A 397 -17.33 10.14 15.30
C ASP A 397 -17.28 9.99 13.77
N TYR A 398 -17.06 11.07 13.01
CA TYR A 398 -16.96 11.00 11.53
C TYR A 398 -15.98 11.96 10.87
N LEU A 399 -15.56 13.05 11.53
CA LEU A 399 -14.63 14.00 10.92
C LEU A 399 -13.24 13.34 10.83
N PRO A 400 -12.47 13.57 9.75
CA PRO A 400 -11.17 12.93 9.51
C PRO A 400 -10.07 13.54 10.40
N ILE A 401 -10.32 13.55 11.71
CA ILE A 401 -9.46 14.08 12.76
C ILE A 401 -9.32 12.95 13.79
N PRO A 402 -8.32 12.08 13.62
CA PRO A 402 -8.14 10.93 14.48
C PRO A 402 -7.73 11.32 15.91
N VAL A 403 -8.28 10.57 16.85
CA VAL A 403 -8.00 10.67 18.28
C VAL A 403 -7.62 9.29 18.81
N VAL A 404 -6.46 9.20 19.44
CA VAL A 404 -5.99 8.01 20.16
C VAL A 404 -5.93 8.32 21.65
N GLU A 405 -6.52 7.46 22.47
CA GLU A 405 -6.50 7.59 23.93
C GLU A 405 -5.78 6.41 24.58
N TRP A 406 -4.82 6.74 25.44
CA TRP A 406 -4.18 5.82 26.37
C TRP A 406 -4.89 5.93 27.72
N LYS A 407 -5.50 4.83 28.15
CA LYS A 407 -6.13 4.71 29.47
C LYS A 407 -5.18 3.94 30.40
N HIS A 408 -4.66 4.64 31.41
CA HIS A 408 -3.90 4.08 32.54
C HIS A 408 -4.67 4.40 33.84
N PRO A 409 -4.55 3.60 34.92
CA PRO A 409 -5.31 3.86 36.16
C PRO A 409 -5.12 5.26 36.77
N GLU A 410 -3.94 5.86 36.59
CA GLU A 410 -3.58 7.13 37.23
C GLU A 410 -3.68 8.34 36.31
N ILE A 411 -3.49 8.12 35.01
CA ILE A 411 -3.40 9.18 34.00
C ILE A 411 -4.10 8.76 32.72
N LYS A 412 -4.58 9.74 31.96
CA LYS A 412 -5.05 9.56 30.59
C LYS A 412 -4.19 10.41 29.66
N LEU A 413 -3.71 9.84 28.56
CA LEU A 413 -3.11 10.61 27.47
C LEU A 413 -4.04 10.55 26.27
N GLN A 414 -4.40 11.70 25.72
CA GLN A 414 -5.11 11.83 24.45
C GLN A 414 -4.16 12.44 23.43
N ILE A 415 -4.12 11.85 22.24
CA ILE A 415 -3.33 12.27 21.09
C ILE A 415 -4.35 12.61 20.01
N LYS A 416 -4.46 13.90 19.68
CA LYS A 416 -5.36 14.40 18.65
C LYS A 416 -4.53 15.06 17.56
N SER A 417 -4.76 14.68 16.31
CA SER A 417 -3.99 15.19 15.17
C SER A 417 -4.88 15.62 14.02
N PHE A 418 -4.55 16.75 13.41
CA PHE A 418 -5.25 17.30 12.24
C PHE A 418 -4.25 18.10 11.39
N ALA A 419 -4.58 18.31 10.12
CA ALA A 419 -3.85 19.24 9.26
C ALA A 419 -4.69 20.48 8.97
N SER A 420 -4.05 21.64 8.87
CA SER A 420 -4.71 22.90 8.46
C SER A 420 -3.75 23.76 7.65
N GLY A 421 -4.29 24.60 6.77
CA GLY A 421 -3.54 25.47 5.85
C GLY A 421 -4.00 25.29 4.41
N GLU A 422 -3.31 25.96 3.50
CA GLU A 422 -3.52 25.80 2.06
C GLU A 422 -2.64 24.67 1.54
N ALA A 423 -3.25 23.72 0.83
CA ALA A 423 -2.57 22.56 0.27
C ALA A 423 -1.38 22.96 -0.62
N ASN A 424 -0.26 22.25 -0.51
CA ASN A 424 0.95 22.46 -1.31
C ASN A 424 1.59 23.86 -1.17
N LYS A 425 1.30 24.58 -0.07
CA LYS A 425 1.84 25.91 0.19
C LYS A 425 2.30 26.09 1.64
N ASN A 426 1.39 25.90 2.58
CA ASN A 426 1.64 26.13 4.01
C ASN A 426 0.82 25.21 4.93
N SER A 427 0.34 24.10 4.39
CA SER A 427 -0.34 23.07 5.17
C SER A 427 0.58 22.55 6.27
N THR A 428 0.02 22.46 7.47
CA THR A 428 0.74 22.14 8.69
C THR A 428 -0.01 21.05 9.44
N LEU A 429 0.70 19.98 9.78
CA LEU A 429 0.25 18.97 10.72
C LEU A 429 0.33 19.54 12.14
N PHE A 430 -0.79 19.51 12.85
CA PHE A 430 -0.87 19.81 14.27
C PHE A 430 -1.13 18.55 15.07
N VAL A 431 -0.43 18.42 16.19
CA VAL A 431 -0.62 17.31 17.14
C VAL A 431 -0.78 17.89 18.53
N ILE A 432 -1.84 17.50 19.24
CA ILE A 432 -2.10 17.90 20.61
C ILE A 432 -2.02 16.67 21.51
N TYR A 433 -1.02 16.65 22.38
CA TYR A 433 -0.90 15.68 23.46
C TYR A 433 -1.53 16.25 24.73
N LYS A 434 -2.63 15.66 25.20
CA LYS A 434 -3.32 16.07 26.42
C LYS A 434 -3.18 15.01 27.50
N ILE A 435 -2.48 15.36 28.57
CA ILE A 435 -2.32 14.50 29.76
C ILE A 435 -3.30 14.96 30.81
N GLU A 436 -4.09 14.04 31.36
CA GLU A 436 -5.04 14.31 32.44
C GLU A 436 -4.77 13.40 33.63
N ASN A 437 -4.78 13.96 34.84
CA ASN A 437 -4.70 13.18 36.07
C ASN A 437 -6.08 12.62 36.44
N LYS A 438 -6.22 11.28 36.35
CA LYS A 438 -7.45 10.56 36.70
C LYS A 438 -7.46 10.03 38.15
N SER A 439 -6.36 10.19 38.86
CA SER A 439 -6.22 9.74 40.25
C SER A 439 -6.75 10.78 41.24
N LYS A 440 -6.83 10.38 42.52
CA LYS A 440 -7.19 11.27 43.65
C LYS A 440 -5.97 11.98 44.28
N LYS A 441 -4.77 11.78 43.75
CA LYS A 441 -3.52 12.35 44.27
C LYS A 441 -2.87 13.25 43.23
N ILE A 442 -1.92 14.09 43.65
CA ILE A 442 -1.09 14.85 42.71
C ILE A 442 -0.19 13.86 41.98
N GLN A 443 -0.18 13.94 40.64
CA GLN A 443 0.67 13.13 39.78
C GLN A 443 1.84 13.96 39.25
N GLN A 444 3.04 13.38 39.25
CA GLN A 444 4.27 14.02 38.77
C GLN A 444 5.01 13.07 37.84
N GLY A 445 5.47 13.60 36.71
CA GLY A 445 6.08 12.77 35.68
C GLY A 445 6.61 13.58 34.52
N SER A 446 6.93 12.88 33.43
CA SER A 446 7.34 13.48 32.16
C SER A 446 6.64 12.82 31.00
N LEU A 447 6.15 13.62 30.04
CA LEU A 447 5.88 13.12 28.69
C LEU A 447 7.15 13.26 27.86
N TYR A 448 7.61 12.14 27.33
CA TYR A 448 8.65 12.07 26.32
C TYR A 448 8.02 11.92 24.94
N LEU A 449 8.49 12.73 23.99
CA LEU A 449 8.18 12.58 22.58
C LEU A 449 9.46 12.14 21.88
N LEU A 450 9.48 10.91 21.39
CA LEU A 450 10.62 10.29 20.73
C LEU A 450 10.52 10.51 19.23
N LEU A 451 11.61 10.94 18.59
CA LEU A 451 11.75 11.00 17.14
C LEU A 451 12.63 9.82 16.74
N ARG A 452 12.05 8.85 16.00
CA ARG A 452 12.74 7.59 15.66
C ARG A 452 12.64 7.28 14.18
N PRO A 453 13.64 6.59 13.59
CA PRO A 453 13.70 6.27 12.16
C PRO A 453 12.77 5.11 11.81
N PHE A 454 11.50 5.21 12.23
CA PHE A 454 10.46 4.23 12.00
C PHE A 454 9.25 4.93 11.39
N GLN A 455 8.65 4.28 10.41
CA GLN A 455 7.41 4.70 9.76
C GLN A 455 6.21 4.17 10.56
N VAL A 456 5.06 4.82 10.42
CA VAL A 456 3.78 4.23 10.81
C VAL A 456 3.42 3.14 9.80
N ASN A 457 3.70 3.38 8.51
CA ASN A 457 3.60 2.36 7.47
C ASN A 457 4.55 1.18 7.81
N PRO A 458 4.05 -0.03 8.11
CA PRO A 458 4.83 -1.13 8.68
C PRO A 458 5.60 -1.94 7.61
N TYR A 459 6.57 -2.77 8.02
CA TYR A 459 7.44 -3.53 7.10
C TYR A 459 6.74 -4.51 6.16
N TYR A 460 5.52 -4.95 6.50
CA TYR A 460 4.72 -5.84 5.65
C TYR A 460 3.95 -5.09 4.55
N GLN A 461 4.26 -3.81 4.32
CA GLN A 461 3.78 -2.98 3.21
C GLN A 461 4.96 -2.67 2.26
N PHE A 462 4.86 -3.09 1.00
CA PHE A 462 6.02 -3.14 0.09
C PHE A 462 5.67 -2.98 -1.42
N LEU A 463 4.49 -2.46 -1.76
CA LEU A 463 4.06 -2.33 -3.16
C LEU A 463 4.80 -1.19 -3.87
N ASN A 464 4.31 0.06 -3.76
CA ASN A 464 4.98 1.25 -4.30
C ASN A 464 6.14 1.72 -3.41
N ILE A 465 5.96 1.63 -2.09
CA ILE A 465 6.89 2.10 -1.06
C ILE A 465 7.10 0.99 -0.02
N ASN A 466 8.33 0.82 0.47
CA ASN A 466 8.65 -0.11 1.55
C ASN A 466 8.47 0.56 2.92
N GLY A 467 7.61 -0.01 3.76
CA GLY A 467 7.39 0.43 5.14
C GLY A 467 8.43 -0.08 6.14
N GLY A 468 8.23 0.27 7.41
CA GLY A 468 9.04 -0.13 8.56
C GLY A 468 10.11 0.89 8.89
N VAL A 469 11.38 0.54 8.78
CA VAL A 469 12.51 1.43 9.08
C VAL A 469 12.61 2.53 8.01
N SER A 470 12.71 3.79 8.45
CA SER A 470 13.05 4.95 7.61
C SER A 470 14.48 5.41 7.92
N SER A 471 14.81 6.66 7.59
CA SER A 471 16.15 7.21 7.82
C SER A 471 16.09 8.51 8.60
N ILE A 472 17.03 8.68 9.53
CA ILE A 472 17.40 9.95 10.15
C ILE A 472 18.92 10.07 10.10
N SER A 473 19.42 10.90 9.20
CA SER A 473 20.86 11.16 9.03
C SER A 473 21.36 12.22 10.00
N SER A 474 20.52 13.19 10.36
CA SER A 474 20.91 14.25 11.31
C SER A 474 19.72 14.83 12.08
N VAL A 475 20.01 15.29 13.30
CA VAL A 475 19.07 16.03 14.15
C VAL A 475 19.78 17.25 14.74
N ASP A 476 19.12 18.41 14.69
CA ASP A 476 19.55 19.66 15.32
C ASP A 476 18.41 20.25 16.16
N ILE A 477 18.62 20.40 17.47
CA ILE A 477 17.59 20.78 18.45
C ILE A 477 17.89 22.19 18.98
N SER A 478 17.03 23.16 18.64
CA SER A 478 16.94 24.46 19.31
C SER A 478 15.80 24.48 20.34
N ASP A 479 15.65 25.58 21.08
CA ASP A 479 14.61 25.71 22.11
C ASP A 479 13.18 25.81 21.55
N ASN A 480 13.04 26.23 20.29
CA ASN A 480 11.75 26.48 19.63
C ASN A 480 11.56 25.70 18.31
N ARG A 481 12.58 24.96 17.86
CA ARG A 481 12.55 24.22 16.59
C ARG A 481 13.46 23.00 16.66
N ILE A 482 13.04 21.92 16.01
CA ILE A 482 13.87 20.75 15.76
C ILE A 482 13.95 20.56 14.26
N THR A 483 15.17 20.43 13.75
CA THR A 483 15.44 20.18 12.34
C THR A 483 15.95 18.76 12.17
N VAL A 484 15.31 18.00 11.27
CA VAL A 484 15.68 16.64 10.91
C VAL A 484 16.08 16.61 9.45
N ASP A 485 17.23 16.00 9.14
CA ASP A 485 17.78 15.88 7.77
C ASP A 485 17.86 17.19 6.98
N SER A 486 18.00 18.31 7.69
CA SER A 486 18.05 19.70 7.21
C SER A 486 16.76 20.26 6.58
N ASP A 487 15.79 19.41 6.25
CA ASP A 487 14.62 19.79 5.45
C ASP A 487 13.26 19.57 6.13
N LYS A 488 13.20 18.85 7.26
CA LYS A 488 11.96 18.67 8.02
C LYS A 488 12.03 19.37 9.37
N PHE A 489 10.99 20.15 9.70
CA PHE A 489 10.94 20.98 10.89
C PHE A 489 9.81 20.56 11.83
N ILE A 490 10.09 20.55 13.13
CA ILE A 490 9.09 20.39 14.19
C ILE A 490 9.16 21.62 15.07
N TYR A 491 8.00 22.20 15.38
CA TYR A 491 7.82 23.34 16.26
C TYR A 491 7.17 22.92 17.58
N PRO A 492 7.95 22.78 18.66
CA PRO A 492 7.44 22.68 20.02
C PRO A 492 6.72 23.98 20.41
N LEU A 493 5.39 23.96 20.45
CA LEU A 493 4.59 25.16 20.74
C LEU A 493 4.44 25.44 22.25
N LYS A 494 4.93 24.51 23.07
CA LYS A 494 5.19 24.69 24.50
C LYS A 494 6.69 24.50 24.74
N LYS A 495 7.29 25.32 25.59
CA LYS A 495 8.69 25.13 26.01
C LYS A 495 8.88 23.76 26.67
N PHE A 496 9.78 22.94 26.14
CA PHE A 496 10.15 21.66 26.73
C PHE A 496 11.12 21.85 27.90
N SER A 497 11.17 20.85 28.78
CA SER A 497 12.02 20.85 29.98
C SER A 497 13.42 20.30 29.74
N ASN A 498 13.58 19.39 28.77
CA ASN A 498 14.86 18.88 28.31
C ASN A 498 14.72 18.30 26.89
N ALA A 499 15.82 18.21 26.13
CA ALA A 499 15.83 17.57 24.83
C ALA A 499 17.25 17.11 24.46
N GLY A 500 17.35 16.02 23.68
CA GLY A 500 18.62 15.48 23.24
C GLY A 500 18.49 14.44 22.13
N ALA A 501 19.59 14.14 21.47
CA ALA A 501 19.71 13.22 20.35
C ALA A 501 20.87 12.24 20.53
N VAL A 502 20.79 11.09 19.86
CA VAL A 502 21.75 9.99 19.90
C VAL A 502 21.95 9.42 18.50
N LYS A 503 23.16 8.91 18.21
CA LYS A 503 23.40 8.01 17.07
C LYS A 503 22.88 6.62 17.42
N PHE A 504 22.73 5.76 16.43
CA PHE A 504 22.39 4.36 16.68
C PHE A 504 23.40 3.66 17.60
N ASP A 505 24.70 3.88 17.39
CA ASP A 505 25.78 3.30 18.20
C ASP A 505 25.82 3.81 19.65
N ASP A 506 25.17 4.94 19.95
CA ASP A 506 25.07 5.47 21.33
C ASP A 506 24.01 4.71 22.17
N GLY A 507 23.17 3.89 21.52
CA GLY A 507 22.23 3.00 22.17
C GLY A 507 20.74 3.27 21.91
N ASN A 508 19.91 2.33 22.33
CA ASN A 508 18.46 2.47 22.27
C ASN A 508 17.97 3.59 23.22
N ILE A 509 17.34 4.62 22.66
CA ILE A 509 16.94 5.82 23.41
C ILE A 509 15.97 5.55 24.57
N ILE A 510 15.09 4.56 24.45
CA ILE A 510 14.15 4.21 25.53
C ILE A 510 14.89 3.52 26.69
N SER A 511 15.87 2.67 26.38
CA SER A 511 16.71 2.03 27.38
C SER A 511 17.54 3.06 28.15
N LEU A 512 18.10 4.06 27.46
CA LEU A 512 18.79 5.17 28.08
C LEU A 512 17.88 5.96 29.04
N LEU A 513 16.63 6.24 28.64
CA LEU A 513 15.64 6.90 29.50
C LEU A 513 15.26 6.06 30.71
N PHE A 514 15.12 4.74 30.55
CA PHE A 514 14.84 3.80 31.64
C PHE A 514 15.96 3.80 32.68
N GLU A 515 17.22 3.86 32.24
CA GLU A 515 18.41 3.96 33.09
C GLU A 515 18.65 5.38 33.65
N ASN A 516 17.71 6.32 33.44
CA ASN A 516 17.86 7.73 33.78
C ASN A 516 19.07 8.44 33.12
N LYS A 517 19.57 7.91 32.01
CA LYS A 517 20.65 8.46 31.20
C LYS A 517 20.06 9.30 30.06
N PHE A 518 19.67 10.54 30.35
CA PHE A 518 19.09 11.41 29.32
C PHE A 518 20.17 11.87 28.30
N PRO A 519 19.92 11.78 26.97
CA PRO A 519 20.89 12.23 25.96
C PRO A 519 21.26 13.71 26.10
N SER A 520 22.56 14.02 26.10
CA SER A 520 23.05 15.40 26.29
C SER A 520 23.32 16.15 24.98
N ALA A 521 23.53 15.44 23.87
CA ALA A 521 23.84 16.07 22.58
C ALA A 521 22.56 16.70 22.00
N ARG A 522 22.64 17.97 21.56
CA ARG A 522 21.54 18.63 20.82
C ARG A 522 21.68 18.54 19.31
N LYS A 523 22.86 18.17 18.83
CA LYS A 523 23.17 17.99 17.42
C LYS A 523 23.87 16.67 17.20
N VAL A 524 23.33 15.85 16.30
CA VAL A 524 23.89 14.55 15.94
C VAL A 524 23.86 14.38 14.43
N ILE A 525 24.91 13.77 13.89
CA ILE A 525 24.97 13.25 12.53
C ILE A 525 25.31 11.76 12.66
N ASP A 526 24.47 10.91 12.11
CA ASP A 526 24.63 9.46 12.13
C ASP A 526 24.88 8.92 10.71
N PRO A 527 26.10 8.43 10.41
CA PRO A 527 26.43 7.82 9.13
C PRO A 527 25.54 6.62 8.76
N LEU A 528 24.97 5.93 9.75
CA LEU A 528 24.07 4.80 9.55
C LEU A 528 22.64 5.24 9.20
N LYS A 529 22.35 6.54 9.31
CA LYS A 529 21.03 7.13 9.11
C LYS A 529 19.97 6.58 10.06
N LEU A 530 20.36 6.25 11.29
CA LEU A 530 19.50 5.65 12.32
C LEU A 530 19.50 6.48 13.62
N ALA A 531 19.77 7.80 13.52
CA ALA A 531 19.75 8.67 14.68
C ALA A 531 18.37 8.70 15.34
N SER A 532 18.32 9.02 16.63
CA SER A 532 17.06 9.21 17.38
C SER A 532 17.14 10.44 18.27
N ALA A 533 16.00 11.02 18.62
CA ALA A 533 15.93 12.14 19.55
C ALA A 533 14.74 12.03 20.50
N VAL A 534 14.81 12.79 21.60
CA VAL A 534 13.76 12.86 22.61
C VAL A 534 13.56 14.30 23.08
N ILE A 535 12.29 14.68 23.26
CA ILE A 535 11.86 15.92 23.90
C ILE A 535 11.11 15.56 25.19
N ALA A 536 11.41 16.21 26.31
CA ALA A 536 10.80 15.94 27.60
C ALA A 536 9.95 17.11 28.11
N TYR A 537 8.72 16.84 28.51
CA TYR A 537 7.81 17.78 29.18
C TYR A 537 7.47 17.29 30.59
N LYS A 538 8.14 17.85 31.60
CA LYS A 538 7.78 17.63 33.00
C LYS A 538 6.40 18.18 33.32
N PHE A 539 5.61 17.42 34.08
CA PHE A 539 4.30 17.83 34.56
C PHE A 539 4.12 17.55 36.05
N LYS A 540 3.26 18.35 36.68
CA LYS A 540 2.74 18.16 38.03
C LYS A 540 1.27 18.54 38.01
N LEU A 541 0.39 17.54 38.07
CA LEU A 541 -1.05 17.70 37.87
C LEU A 541 -1.81 17.36 39.14
N LYS A 542 -2.68 18.27 39.60
CA LYS A 542 -3.68 17.99 40.66
C LYS A 542 -4.75 17.01 40.14
N PRO A 543 -5.53 16.38 41.02
CA PRO A 543 -6.67 15.55 40.61
C PRO A 543 -7.59 16.29 39.62
N GLY A 544 -7.86 15.69 38.47
CA GLY A 544 -8.67 16.28 37.40
C GLY A 544 -8.00 17.38 36.57
N GLU A 545 -6.77 17.78 36.90
CA GLU A 545 -6.02 18.76 36.11
C GLU A 545 -5.47 18.13 34.83
N SER A 546 -5.42 18.93 33.75
CA SER A 546 -4.87 18.51 32.46
C SER A 546 -3.84 19.48 31.92
N LEU A 547 -2.88 18.95 31.17
CA LEU A 547 -1.86 19.71 30.44
C LEU A 547 -1.94 19.38 28.94
N GLU A 548 -2.03 20.42 28.09
CA GLU A 548 -2.01 20.30 26.62
C GLU A 548 -0.63 20.71 26.08
N ILE A 549 -0.04 19.86 25.24
CA ILE A 549 1.27 20.06 24.61
C ILE A 549 1.07 19.99 23.08
N PRO A 550 0.95 21.14 22.41
CA PRO A 550 0.82 21.18 20.97
C PRO A 550 2.19 21.13 20.27
N LEU A 551 2.24 20.44 19.13
CA LEU A 551 3.30 20.50 18.13
C LEU A 551 2.72 20.97 16.80
N ALA A 552 3.55 21.66 16.02
CA ALA A 552 3.28 21.96 14.62
C ALA A 552 4.41 21.45 13.72
N ILE A 553 4.06 20.81 12.62
CA ILE A 553 4.99 20.19 11.67
C ILE A 553 4.53 20.59 10.25
N PRO A 554 5.19 21.55 9.59
CA PRO A 554 4.87 21.90 8.21
C PRO A 554 5.06 20.71 7.27
N PHE A 555 4.15 20.54 6.32
CA PHE A 555 4.36 19.59 5.22
C PHE A 555 5.42 20.11 4.25
N ASP A 556 5.37 21.39 3.94
CA ASP A 556 6.28 22.06 3.00
C ASP A 556 7.29 22.98 3.69
N GLU A 557 8.57 22.66 3.51
CA GLU A 557 9.73 23.45 3.96
C GLU A 557 9.50 24.10 5.34
N ASP A 558 9.91 25.36 5.50
CA ASP A 558 9.67 26.17 6.70
C ASP A 558 8.48 27.12 6.51
N ASN A 559 7.41 26.64 5.83
CA ASN A 559 6.24 27.44 5.51
C ASN A 559 5.05 27.08 6.40
N VAL A 560 4.76 27.94 7.37
CA VAL A 560 3.63 27.82 8.30
C VAL A 560 2.52 28.81 7.97
N VAL A 561 1.28 28.44 8.29
CA VAL A 561 0.10 29.34 8.14
C VAL A 561 0.32 30.65 8.89
N GLU A 562 0.82 30.57 10.13
CA GLU A 562 1.14 31.71 10.98
C GLU A 562 2.43 31.46 11.76
N LYS A 563 3.17 32.54 12.05
CA LYS A 563 4.42 32.44 12.83
C LYS A 563 4.11 32.15 14.29
N PHE A 564 4.79 31.15 14.84
CA PHE A 564 4.71 30.82 16.25
C PHE A 564 5.49 31.82 17.12
N THR A 565 5.03 32.01 18.34
CA THR A 565 5.65 32.91 19.33
C THR A 565 6.29 32.12 20.47
N ASP A 566 7.05 32.78 21.34
CA ASP A 566 7.56 32.15 22.57
C ASP A 566 6.47 31.99 23.66
N ASN A 567 5.26 32.51 23.43
CA ASN A 567 4.16 32.45 24.38
C ASN A 567 3.26 31.22 24.13
N TYR A 568 3.27 30.30 25.10
CA TYR A 568 2.45 29.08 25.07
C TYR A 568 0.94 29.35 24.90
N SER A 569 0.39 30.36 25.58
CA SER A 569 -1.05 30.65 25.53
C SER A 569 -1.48 31.14 24.15
N ASP A 570 -0.65 31.97 23.52
CA ASP A 570 -0.92 32.50 22.17
C ASP A 570 -0.83 31.38 21.13
N ASN A 571 0.20 30.52 21.21
CA ASN A 571 0.31 29.36 20.32
C ASN A 571 -0.84 28.36 20.51
N LEU A 572 -1.25 28.08 21.76
CA LEU A 572 -2.37 27.18 22.01
C LEU A 572 -3.69 27.75 21.47
N LYS A 573 -3.89 29.06 21.56
CA LYS A 573 -5.04 29.75 20.97
C LYS A 573 -5.03 29.60 19.45
N LEU A 574 -3.90 29.85 18.79
CA LEU A 574 -3.73 29.66 17.35
C LEU A 574 -4.08 28.23 16.91
N VAL A 575 -3.55 27.22 17.61
CA VAL A 575 -3.84 25.80 17.30
C VAL A 575 -5.34 25.51 17.42
N LYS A 576 -6.02 26.07 18.43
CA LYS A 576 -7.47 25.92 18.60
C LYS A 576 -8.25 26.61 17.49
N GLU A 577 -7.81 27.78 17.03
CA GLU A 577 -8.41 28.48 15.90
C GLU A 577 -8.26 27.69 14.59
N GLN A 578 -7.07 27.11 14.34
CA GLN A 578 -6.83 26.24 13.19
C GLN A 578 -7.67 24.96 13.26
N PHE A 579 -7.83 24.38 14.45
CA PHE A 579 -8.68 23.21 14.67
C PHE A 579 -10.15 23.51 14.36
N GLU A 580 -10.70 24.60 14.87
CA GLU A 580 -12.10 24.99 14.59
C GLU A 580 -12.32 25.33 13.11
N LYS A 581 -11.32 25.95 12.46
CA LYS A 581 -11.35 26.22 11.01
C LYS A 581 -11.48 24.92 10.21
N ILE A 582 -10.55 23.98 10.35
CA ILE A 582 -10.58 22.74 9.57
C ILE A 582 -11.81 21.89 9.91
N LYS A 583 -12.26 21.90 11.17
CA LYS A 583 -13.48 21.24 11.61
C LYS A 583 -14.70 21.76 10.86
N ASN A 584 -14.84 23.09 10.74
CA ASN A 584 -15.94 23.71 9.98
C ASN A 584 -15.83 23.44 8.47
N ASP A 585 -14.63 23.49 7.91
CA ASP A 585 -14.38 23.20 6.49
C ASP A 585 -14.80 21.76 6.14
N TRP A 586 -14.49 20.79 7.00
CA TRP A 586 -14.95 19.41 6.83
C TRP A 586 -16.45 19.27 7.00
N LYS A 587 -17.05 19.90 8.02
CA LYS A 587 -18.52 19.89 8.19
C LYS A 587 -19.23 20.41 6.96
N GLN A 588 -18.78 21.53 6.40
CA GLN A 588 -19.36 22.11 5.19
C GLN A 588 -19.19 21.18 3.98
N THR A 589 -18.01 20.56 3.83
CA THR A 589 -17.72 19.64 2.73
C THR A 589 -18.60 18.39 2.79
N LEU A 590 -18.81 17.82 3.99
CA LEU A 590 -19.46 16.53 4.21
C LEU A 590 -20.97 16.61 4.47
N SER A 591 -21.55 17.80 4.60
CA SER A 591 -22.97 18.01 4.91
C SER A 591 -23.78 18.55 3.71
N LYS A 592 -23.34 18.25 2.48
CA LYS A 592 -24.09 18.59 1.26
C LYS A 592 -25.44 17.87 1.17
N ILE A 593 -25.54 16.69 1.79
CA ILE A 593 -26.76 15.89 1.95
C ILE A 593 -27.04 15.75 3.44
N ASN A 594 -28.29 16.00 3.84
CA ASN A 594 -28.73 15.78 5.21
C ASN A 594 -29.45 14.44 5.31
N PHE A 595 -29.00 13.60 6.23
CA PHE A 595 -29.66 12.35 6.59
C PHE A 595 -30.24 12.51 7.99
N ASN A 596 -31.56 12.57 8.10
CA ASN A 596 -32.27 12.55 9.37
C ASN A 596 -32.82 11.14 9.57
N LEU A 597 -31.99 10.29 10.19
CA LEU A 597 -32.23 8.87 10.44
C LEU A 597 -32.12 8.59 11.94
N PRO A 598 -32.70 7.49 12.45
CA PRO A 598 -32.51 7.13 13.85
C PRO A 598 -31.05 6.75 14.17
N GLU A 599 -30.71 6.72 15.46
CA GLU A 599 -29.35 6.45 15.96
C GLU A 599 -28.75 5.13 15.43
N SER A 600 -29.57 4.11 15.14
CA SER A 600 -29.10 2.85 14.56
C SER A 600 -28.47 3.00 13.17
N ALA A 601 -28.76 4.09 12.45
CA ALA A 601 -28.14 4.42 11.16
C ALA A 601 -26.81 5.17 11.27
N SER A 602 -26.46 5.70 12.46
CA SER A 602 -25.31 6.61 12.64
C SER A 602 -24.00 5.99 12.15
N LYS A 603 -23.76 4.70 12.42
CA LYS A 603 -22.52 4.03 11.96
C LYS A 603 -22.39 4.00 10.44
N ILE A 604 -23.49 3.79 9.71
CA ILE A 604 -23.51 3.79 8.25
C ILE A 604 -23.25 5.19 7.70
N ILE A 605 -23.94 6.20 8.22
CA ILE A 605 -23.80 7.59 7.75
C ILE A 605 -22.42 8.16 8.10
N ASN A 606 -21.92 7.91 9.31
CA ASN A 606 -20.58 8.32 9.71
C ASN A 606 -19.51 7.65 8.82
N THR A 607 -19.71 6.37 8.48
CA THR A 607 -18.82 5.67 7.53
C THR A 607 -18.80 6.33 6.16
N ILE A 608 -19.97 6.70 5.61
CA ILE A 608 -20.04 7.45 4.35
C ILE A 608 -19.28 8.77 4.45
N LYS A 609 -19.55 9.57 5.49
CA LYS A 609 -18.94 10.89 5.67
C LYS A 609 -17.42 10.80 5.82
N SER A 610 -16.92 9.87 6.63
CA SER A 610 -15.47 9.67 6.80
C SER A 610 -14.80 9.24 5.49
N ASN A 611 -15.39 8.29 4.75
CA ASN A 611 -14.80 7.85 3.47
C ASN A 611 -14.81 8.94 2.40
N LEU A 612 -15.82 9.83 2.35
CA LEU A 612 -15.77 11.02 1.48
C LEU A 612 -14.60 11.94 1.83
N ALA A 613 -14.33 12.13 3.12
CA ALA A 613 -13.16 12.89 3.54
C ALA A 613 -11.84 12.19 3.17
N TYR A 614 -11.73 10.89 3.44
CA TYR A 614 -10.54 10.11 3.11
C TYR A 614 -10.24 10.12 1.62
N ILE A 615 -11.25 10.01 0.75
CA ILE A 615 -11.09 10.18 -0.70
C ILE A 615 -10.43 11.52 -1.00
N LEU A 616 -10.89 12.61 -0.38
CA LEU A 616 -10.38 13.95 -0.64
C LEU A 616 -8.98 14.20 -0.05
N ILE A 617 -8.63 13.52 1.04
CA ILE A 617 -7.28 13.58 1.64
C ILE A 617 -6.29 12.77 0.80
N ASN A 618 -6.64 11.54 0.39
CA ASN A 618 -5.76 10.70 -0.43
C ASN A 618 -5.52 11.29 -1.83
N ARG A 619 -6.30 12.29 -2.28
CA ARG A 619 -6.08 12.93 -3.58
C ARG A 619 -4.73 13.64 -3.62
N ASP A 620 -3.87 13.22 -4.54
CA ASP A 620 -2.62 13.92 -4.86
C ASP A 620 -2.88 14.97 -5.94
N GLY A 621 -3.12 16.21 -5.50
CA GLY A 621 -3.58 17.27 -6.40
C GLY A 621 -4.90 16.88 -7.09
N PRO A 622 -4.94 16.80 -8.44
CA PRO A 622 -6.11 16.29 -9.17
C PRO A 622 -6.29 14.77 -9.11
N GLY A 623 -5.22 14.00 -8.86
CA GLY A 623 -5.21 12.54 -8.94
C GLY A 623 -6.08 11.91 -7.85
N ILE A 624 -7.01 11.04 -8.24
CA ILE A 624 -7.82 10.24 -7.30
C ILE A 624 -7.18 8.87 -7.18
N GLN A 625 -6.71 8.53 -5.98
CA GLN A 625 -6.00 7.29 -5.68
C GLN A 625 -6.58 6.57 -4.46
N PRO A 626 -6.48 5.23 -4.40
CA PRO A 626 -7.08 4.43 -3.34
C PRO A 626 -6.30 4.51 -2.01
N GLY A 627 -5.07 5.02 -2.01
CA GLY A 627 -4.23 5.15 -0.81
C GLY A 627 -3.04 6.09 -1.00
N SER A 628 -2.37 6.46 0.09
CA SER A 628 -1.29 7.47 0.12
C SER A 628 0.12 6.87 0.28
N ARG A 629 0.27 5.54 0.31
CA ARG A 629 1.58 4.85 0.45
C ARG A 629 1.71 3.74 -0.58
N SER A 630 1.23 2.53 -0.26
CA SER A 630 1.32 1.36 -1.13
C SER A 630 0.61 1.60 -2.47
N TYR A 631 -0.46 2.39 -2.47
CA TYR A 631 -1.29 2.69 -3.63
C TYR A 631 -1.35 4.16 -4.01
N GLU A 632 -0.26 4.91 -3.81
CA GLU A 632 -0.12 6.32 -4.24
C GLU A 632 0.01 6.42 -5.78
N ARG A 633 -1.05 6.01 -6.48
CA ARG A 633 -1.20 6.03 -7.94
C ARG A 633 -2.68 6.13 -8.30
N SER A 634 -3.01 6.82 -9.38
CA SER A 634 -4.40 6.97 -9.85
C SER A 634 -4.75 5.91 -10.89
N TRP A 635 -5.39 4.82 -10.47
CA TRP A 635 -6.02 3.88 -11.41
C TRP A 635 -7.32 4.48 -11.97
N ILE A 636 -7.56 4.38 -13.28
CA ILE A 636 -8.81 4.90 -13.87
C ILE A 636 -10.05 4.13 -13.38
N ARG A 637 -9.89 2.84 -13.08
CA ARG A 637 -10.91 1.99 -12.45
C ARG A 637 -11.39 2.57 -11.14
N ASP A 638 -10.47 2.70 -10.19
CA ASP A 638 -10.69 3.27 -8.87
C ASP A 638 -11.21 4.71 -8.99
N GLY A 639 -10.55 5.52 -9.83
CA GLY A 639 -10.86 6.92 -10.04
C GLY A 639 -12.26 7.15 -10.61
N SER A 640 -12.73 6.33 -11.56
CA SER A 640 -14.05 6.46 -12.18
C SER A 640 -15.19 6.09 -11.23
N LEU A 641 -15.03 5.00 -10.46
CA LEU A 641 -16.02 4.55 -9.47
C LEU A 641 -16.04 5.47 -8.23
N THR A 642 -14.88 5.96 -7.82
CA THR A 642 -14.75 6.96 -6.75
C THR A 642 -15.32 8.30 -7.16
N SER A 643 -15.08 8.73 -8.40
CA SER A 643 -15.74 9.92 -8.98
C SER A 643 -17.25 9.80 -8.99
N SER A 644 -17.79 8.61 -9.29
CA SER A 644 -19.23 8.36 -9.20
C SER A 644 -19.75 8.58 -7.77
N ALA A 645 -19.04 8.09 -6.75
CA ALA A 645 -19.39 8.31 -5.34
C ALA A 645 -19.35 9.80 -4.96
N LEU A 646 -18.32 10.54 -5.38
CA LEU A 646 -18.21 11.99 -5.14
C LEU A 646 -19.34 12.78 -5.79
N LEU A 647 -19.66 12.50 -7.07
CA LEU A 647 -20.74 13.16 -7.81
C LEU A 647 -22.11 12.93 -7.16
N LYS A 648 -22.34 11.71 -6.70
CA LYS A 648 -23.55 11.31 -5.96
C LYS A 648 -23.72 12.02 -4.62
N PHE A 649 -22.67 12.65 -4.11
CA PHE A 649 -22.67 13.49 -2.89
C PHE A 649 -22.41 14.98 -3.19
N GLY A 650 -22.55 15.39 -4.46
CA GLY A 650 -22.48 16.79 -4.86
C GLY A 650 -21.07 17.38 -4.91
N ILE A 651 -20.04 16.53 -4.92
CA ILE A 651 -18.63 16.91 -5.05
C ILE A 651 -18.25 16.79 -6.53
N LYS A 652 -18.26 17.93 -7.24
CA LYS A 652 -18.20 17.99 -8.71
C LYS A 652 -16.87 18.56 -9.22
N ASP A 653 -16.33 19.55 -8.55
CA ASP A 653 -15.14 20.28 -9.01
C ASP A 653 -13.91 19.38 -9.00
N GLU A 654 -13.75 18.60 -7.94
CA GLU A 654 -12.67 17.63 -7.76
C GLU A 654 -12.69 16.53 -8.84
N VAL A 655 -13.88 16.12 -9.28
CA VAL A 655 -14.05 15.15 -10.37
C VAL A 655 -13.75 15.77 -11.72
N LYS A 656 -14.12 17.05 -11.93
CA LYS A 656 -13.75 17.79 -13.13
C LYS A 656 -12.23 17.93 -13.25
N GLU A 657 -11.56 18.30 -12.16
CA GLU A 657 -10.09 18.39 -12.11
C GLU A 657 -9.44 17.05 -12.46
N PHE A 658 -9.95 15.93 -11.91
CA PHE A 658 -9.45 14.60 -12.22
C PHE A 658 -9.62 14.27 -13.71
N ILE A 659 -10.78 14.53 -14.31
CA ILE A 659 -11.00 14.37 -15.76
C ILE A 659 -9.98 15.19 -16.55
N GLU A 660 -9.87 16.48 -16.25
CA GLU A 660 -9.02 17.41 -17.00
C GLU A 660 -7.54 17.05 -16.92
N TRP A 661 -7.11 16.45 -15.81
CA TRP A 661 -5.77 15.91 -15.62
C TRP A 661 -5.58 14.56 -16.33
N TYR A 662 -6.42 13.56 -16.07
CA TYR A 662 -6.28 12.20 -16.58
C TYR A 662 -6.36 12.14 -18.12
N SER A 663 -7.22 12.94 -18.74
CA SER A 663 -7.37 12.99 -20.21
C SER A 663 -6.08 13.33 -20.97
N ARG A 664 -5.08 13.94 -20.33
CA ARG A 664 -3.80 14.33 -20.94
C ARG A 664 -2.85 13.15 -21.15
N TYR A 665 -3.13 12.05 -20.48
CA TYR A 665 -2.30 10.85 -20.45
C TYR A 665 -2.73 9.77 -21.46
N GLN A 666 -3.81 10.00 -22.22
CA GLN A 666 -4.19 9.10 -23.31
C GLN A 666 -3.06 8.99 -24.34
N TYR A 667 -2.69 7.76 -24.69
CA TYR A 667 -1.67 7.49 -25.70
C TYR A 667 -2.16 7.87 -27.10
N GLU A 668 -1.22 8.09 -28.03
CA GLU A 668 -1.55 8.54 -29.39
C GLU A 668 -2.45 7.56 -30.16
N ASN A 669 -2.28 6.26 -29.91
CA ASN A 669 -3.09 5.17 -30.46
C ASN A 669 -4.51 5.06 -29.86
N GLY A 670 -4.86 5.92 -28.91
CA GLY A 670 -6.16 5.96 -28.26
C GLY A 670 -6.27 5.14 -26.97
N LYS A 671 -5.25 4.34 -26.63
CA LYS A 671 -5.17 3.61 -25.36
C LYS A 671 -5.28 4.58 -24.18
N ILE A 672 -6.17 4.24 -23.25
CA ILE A 672 -6.22 4.88 -21.93
C ILE A 672 -5.26 4.10 -21.02
N PRO A 673 -4.32 4.75 -20.32
CA PRO A 673 -3.50 4.06 -19.33
C PRO A 673 -4.36 3.54 -18.19
N CYS A 674 -4.04 2.35 -17.67
CA CYS A 674 -4.73 1.81 -16.49
C CYS A 674 -4.41 2.62 -15.24
N VAL A 675 -3.19 3.16 -15.14
CA VAL A 675 -2.70 3.96 -14.01
C VAL A 675 -1.96 5.20 -14.48
N VAL A 676 -2.06 6.29 -13.73
CA VAL A 676 -1.18 7.45 -13.82
C VAL A 676 -0.61 7.77 -12.45
N ASP A 677 0.70 7.97 -12.34
CA ASP A 677 1.35 8.41 -11.10
C ASP A 677 2.46 9.45 -11.37
N ARG A 678 3.30 9.74 -10.36
CA ARG A 678 4.45 10.67 -10.50
C ARG A 678 5.43 10.30 -11.61
N ARG A 679 5.44 9.04 -12.03
CA ARG A 679 6.24 8.51 -13.14
C ARG A 679 5.54 8.67 -14.48
N ASP A 680 4.33 9.25 -14.56
CA ASP A 680 3.49 9.39 -15.77
C ASP A 680 2.64 8.11 -16.05
N ALA A 681 2.09 7.96 -17.25
CA ALA A 681 1.14 6.93 -17.66
C ALA A 681 1.73 5.51 -17.66
N ASP A 682 1.10 4.57 -16.96
CA ASP A 682 1.48 3.15 -16.93
C ASP A 682 1.05 2.43 -18.22
N PRO A 683 2.00 1.79 -18.95
CA PRO A 683 1.70 1.11 -20.20
C PRO A 683 1.17 -0.32 -20.02
N VAL A 684 1.03 -0.85 -18.80
CA VAL A 684 0.52 -2.21 -18.57
C VAL A 684 -0.88 -2.39 -19.21
N PRO A 685 -1.12 -3.49 -19.94
CA PRO A 685 -2.44 -3.76 -20.52
C PRO A 685 -3.48 -4.15 -19.46
N GLU A 686 -4.44 -3.25 -19.23
CA GLU A 686 -5.74 -3.56 -18.60
C GLU A 686 -6.84 -2.93 -19.48
N HIS A 687 -7.70 -3.78 -20.06
CA HIS A 687 -8.61 -3.36 -21.13
C HIS A 687 -9.95 -2.80 -20.63
N ASP A 688 -10.23 -2.87 -19.33
CA ASP A 688 -11.31 -2.16 -18.65
C ASP A 688 -11.15 -0.63 -18.71
N SER A 689 -9.90 -0.15 -18.62
CA SER A 689 -9.52 1.26 -18.52
C SER A 689 -10.20 2.20 -19.54
N HIS A 690 -10.41 1.73 -20.76
CA HIS A 690 -10.99 2.52 -21.85
C HIS A 690 -12.48 2.80 -21.60
N GLY A 691 -13.20 1.78 -21.14
CA GLY A 691 -14.61 1.88 -20.82
C GLY A 691 -14.87 2.76 -19.59
N GLU A 692 -14.02 2.62 -18.58
CA GLU A 692 -14.06 3.38 -17.33
C GLU A 692 -13.84 4.87 -17.53
N TYR A 693 -12.91 5.24 -18.42
CA TYR A 693 -12.68 6.64 -18.80
C TYR A 693 -13.91 7.27 -19.48
N ILE A 694 -14.55 6.56 -20.40
CA ILE A 694 -15.75 7.05 -21.07
C ILE A 694 -16.91 7.14 -20.06
N PHE A 695 -17.03 6.15 -19.17
CA PHE A 695 -17.99 6.16 -18.08
C PHE A 695 -17.81 7.38 -17.18
N LEU A 696 -16.58 7.71 -16.77
CA LEU A 696 -16.28 8.89 -15.96
C LEU A 696 -16.81 10.19 -16.61
N LEU A 697 -16.56 10.38 -17.91
CA LEU A 697 -17.04 11.56 -18.65
C LEU A 697 -18.57 11.63 -18.70
N LYS A 698 -19.23 10.51 -19.02
CA LYS A 698 -20.70 10.44 -19.05
C LYS A 698 -21.29 10.66 -17.67
N GLN A 699 -20.67 10.11 -16.64
CA GLN A 699 -21.14 10.18 -15.27
C GLN A 699 -21.07 11.61 -14.74
N TYR A 700 -19.97 12.33 -15.02
CA TYR A 700 -19.89 13.75 -14.74
C TYR A 700 -21.02 14.52 -15.43
N PHE A 701 -21.24 14.30 -16.73
CA PHE A 701 -22.36 14.92 -17.44
C PHE A 701 -23.72 14.60 -16.82
N ASN A 702 -23.94 13.37 -16.34
CA ASN A 702 -25.22 12.98 -15.76
C ASN A 702 -25.60 13.85 -14.54
N PHE A 703 -24.61 14.30 -13.75
CA PHE A 703 -24.83 15.14 -12.56
C PHE A 703 -24.62 16.65 -12.78
N THR A 704 -23.97 17.06 -13.86
CA THR A 704 -23.64 18.49 -14.13
C THR A 704 -24.36 19.06 -15.34
N LYS A 705 -24.78 18.21 -16.28
CA LYS A 705 -25.29 18.57 -17.61
C LYS A 705 -24.30 19.44 -18.43
N ASP A 706 -23.01 19.37 -18.11
CA ASP A 706 -21.96 20.13 -18.78
C ASP A 706 -21.66 19.55 -20.17
N THR A 707 -22.41 20.01 -21.17
CA THR A 707 -22.18 19.65 -22.59
C THR A 707 -20.85 20.20 -23.13
N SER A 708 -20.28 21.23 -22.51
CA SER A 708 -19.03 21.84 -22.98
C SER A 708 -17.84 20.93 -22.70
N LEU A 709 -17.83 20.25 -21.55
CA LEU A 709 -16.82 19.25 -21.21
C LEU A 709 -16.89 18.04 -22.16
N LEU A 710 -18.09 17.52 -22.45
CA LEU A 710 -18.26 16.43 -23.41
C LEU A 710 -17.75 16.81 -24.81
N LYS A 711 -18.06 18.02 -25.28
CA LYS A 711 -17.55 18.51 -26.57
C LYS A 711 -16.03 18.67 -26.58
N ARG A 712 -15.43 19.11 -25.46
CA ARG A 712 -13.98 19.25 -25.33
C ARG A 712 -13.26 17.91 -25.46
N TYR A 713 -13.80 16.85 -24.85
CA TYR A 713 -13.17 15.52 -24.80
C TYR A 713 -13.76 14.51 -25.79
N SER A 714 -14.60 14.95 -26.74
CA SER A 714 -15.24 14.05 -27.72
C SER A 714 -14.22 13.30 -28.58
N MET A 715 -13.10 13.96 -28.93
CA MET A 715 -12.01 13.31 -29.67
C MET A 715 -11.29 12.25 -28.83
N ASN A 716 -11.11 12.47 -27.53
CA ASN A 716 -10.55 11.46 -26.62
C ASN A 716 -11.47 10.24 -26.53
N VAL A 717 -12.80 10.45 -26.45
CA VAL A 717 -13.81 9.38 -26.47
C VAL A 717 -13.74 8.61 -27.79
N LEU A 718 -13.68 9.31 -28.93
CA LEU A 718 -13.58 8.68 -30.25
C LEU A 718 -12.35 7.76 -30.33
N LYS A 719 -11.18 8.26 -29.93
CA LYS A 719 -9.93 7.49 -29.93
C LYS A 719 -9.98 6.28 -29.00
N ALA A 720 -10.59 6.41 -27.82
CA ALA A 720 -10.78 5.29 -26.92
C ALA A 720 -11.70 4.21 -27.53
N VAL A 721 -12.77 4.62 -28.22
CA VAL A 721 -13.65 3.69 -28.96
C VAL A 721 -12.92 3.04 -30.13
N GLU A 722 -12.07 3.76 -30.86
CA GLU A 722 -11.23 3.21 -31.92
C GLU A 722 -10.23 2.18 -31.38
N TYR A 723 -9.64 2.45 -30.21
CA TYR A 723 -8.75 1.49 -29.55
C TYR A 723 -9.51 0.24 -29.06
N ILE A 724 -10.68 0.39 -28.43
CA ILE A 724 -11.58 -0.73 -28.09
C ILE A 724 -11.88 -1.55 -29.34
N LYS A 725 -12.20 -0.90 -30.46
CA LYS A 725 -12.45 -1.59 -31.73
C LYS A 725 -11.22 -2.38 -32.20
N SER A 726 -10.02 -1.80 -32.13
CA SER A 726 -8.80 -2.53 -32.53
C SER A 726 -8.58 -3.79 -31.71
N LEU A 727 -8.87 -3.75 -30.41
CA LEU A 727 -8.80 -4.93 -29.54
C LEU A 727 -9.84 -5.98 -29.93
N ILE A 728 -11.09 -5.57 -30.19
CA ILE A 728 -12.15 -6.46 -30.69
C ILE A 728 -11.74 -7.13 -32.01
N ASP A 729 -11.09 -6.38 -32.90
CA ASP A 729 -10.68 -6.87 -34.22
C ASP A 729 -9.64 -8.00 -34.11
N GLU A 730 -8.77 -7.99 -33.10
CA GLU A 730 -7.81 -9.07 -32.84
C GLU A 730 -8.47 -10.44 -32.58
N ARG A 731 -9.71 -10.42 -32.09
CA ARG A 731 -10.52 -11.62 -31.85
C ARG A 731 -11.67 -11.79 -32.82
N SER A 732 -11.77 -10.94 -33.84
CA SER A 732 -12.80 -11.00 -34.89
C SER A 732 -12.28 -11.62 -36.19
N THR A 733 -11.48 -12.68 -36.08
CA THR A 733 -10.89 -13.39 -37.24
C THR A 733 -11.67 -14.67 -37.59
N GLU A 734 -11.48 -15.18 -38.81
CA GLU A 734 -12.09 -16.44 -39.24
C GLU A 734 -11.70 -17.64 -38.35
N HIS A 735 -10.51 -17.59 -37.72
CA HIS A 735 -10.07 -18.60 -36.76
C HIS A 735 -11.02 -18.67 -35.55
N PHE A 736 -11.28 -17.52 -34.93
CA PHE A 736 -12.18 -17.44 -33.77
C PHE A 736 -13.64 -17.66 -34.17
N LYS A 737 -14.04 -17.19 -35.36
CA LYS A 737 -15.42 -17.31 -35.84
C LYS A 737 -15.86 -18.74 -36.13
N ASN A 738 -15.02 -19.50 -36.81
CA ASN A 738 -15.35 -20.83 -37.37
C ASN A 738 -14.70 -21.99 -36.59
N GLY A 739 -14.01 -21.71 -35.48
CA GLY A 739 -13.45 -22.73 -34.61
C GLY A 739 -14.49 -23.60 -33.90
N ASN A 740 -14.02 -24.55 -33.09
CA ASN A 740 -14.90 -25.27 -32.15
C ASN A 740 -15.42 -24.33 -31.05
N ASP A 741 -16.35 -24.80 -30.21
CA ASP A 741 -16.96 -23.96 -29.16
C ASP A 741 -15.92 -23.31 -28.22
N SER A 742 -14.82 -23.99 -27.91
CA SER A 742 -13.74 -23.45 -27.08
C SER A 742 -13.00 -22.29 -27.75
N VAL A 743 -12.79 -22.36 -29.07
CA VAL A 743 -12.17 -21.29 -29.86
C VAL A 743 -13.17 -20.16 -30.12
N ARG A 744 -14.43 -20.49 -30.40
CA ARG A 744 -15.51 -19.51 -30.61
C ARG A 744 -15.85 -18.70 -29.39
N ALA A 745 -15.57 -19.20 -28.19
CA ALA A 745 -15.75 -18.45 -26.95
C ALA A 745 -14.90 -17.16 -26.91
N TYR A 746 -13.83 -17.06 -27.71
CA TYR A 746 -13.01 -15.85 -27.81
C TYR A 746 -13.49 -14.88 -28.90
N TYR A 747 -14.45 -15.25 -29.75
CA TYR A 747 -14.79 -14.43 -30.93
C TYR A 747 -15.40 -13.08 -30.56
N GLY A 748 -14.82 -12.00 -31.07
CA GLY A 748 -15.36 -10.64 -31.00
C GLY A 748 -15.40 -10.03 -29.59
N ILE A 749 -14.65 -10.58 -28.64
CA ILE A 749 -14.39 -10.02 -27.31
C ILE A 749 -12.98 -9.41 -27.22
N LEU A 750 -12.66 -8.70 -26.14
CA LEU A 750 -11.31 -8.16 -25.92
C LEU A 750 -10.28 -9.29 -25.69
N PRO A 751 -9.00 -9.09 -26.08
CA PRO A 751 -7.93 -10.05 -25.89
C PRO A 751 -7.50 -10.16 -24.41
N GLU A 752 -6.54 -11.04 -24.12
CA GLU A 752 -6.02 -11.23 -22.78
C GLU A 752 -5.36 -9.98 -22.16
N SER A 753 -5.61 -9.76 -20.88
CA SER A 753 -4.97 -8.72 -20.06
C SER A 753 -4.78 -9.21 -18.62
N ILE A 754 -4.01 -8.48 -17.81
CA ILE A 754 -3.90 -8.82 -16.38
C ILE A 754 -5.17 -8.45 -15.58
N SER A 755 -6.09 -7.69 -16.19
CA SER A 755 -7.42 -7.24 -15.75
C SER A 755 -7.61 -7.09 -14.25
N HIS A 756 -7.81 -5.85 -13.78
CA HIS A 756 -8.04 -5.56 -12.36
C HIS A 756 -7.06 -6.27 -11.40
N GLU A 757 -5.87 -6.60 -11.92
CA GLU A 757 -4.79 -7.36 -11.29
C GLU A 757 -5.12 -8.83 -10.93
N GLY A 758 -6.34 -9.30 -11.20
CA GLY A 758 -6.81 -10.66 -10.91
C GLY A 758 -6.11 -11.76 -11.72
N TYR A 759 -5.52 -11.41 -12.87
CA TYR A 759 -4.81 -12.33 -13.76
C TYR A 759 -3.32 -11.97 -13.93
N SER A 760 -2.71 -11.37 -12.91
CA SER A 760 -1.28 -11.00 -12.92
C SER A 760 -0.33 -12.20 -13.07
N ALA A 761 -0.76 -13.41 -12.68
CA ALA A 761 0.02 -14.63 -12.88
C ALA A 761 0.12 -15.04 -14.35
N LYS A 762 -0.92 -14.77 -15.14
CA LYS A 762 -1.01 -15.01 -16.58
C LYS A 762 -2.22 -14.25 -17.16
N PRO A 763 -2.04 -13.33 -18.11
CA PRO A 763 -3.15 -12.60 -18.74
C PRO A 763 -4.26 -13.53 -19.27
N MET A 764 -5.53 -13.13 -19.10
CA MET A 764 -6.72 -13.90 -19.51
C MET A 764 -7.77 -13.03 -20.20
N HIS A 765 -8.69 -13.64 -20.97
CA HIS A 765 -9.85 -12.97 -21.57
C HIS A 765 -10.92 -12.70 -20.49
N SER A 766 -10.70 -11.64 -19.72
CA SER A 766 -11.53 -11.26 -18.58
C SER A 766 -12.89 -10.72 -18.98
N TYR A 767 -13.97 -11.22 -18.36
CA TYR A 767 -15.30 -10.65 -18.55
C TYR A 767 -15.45 -9.28 -17.88
N TRP A 768 -14.61 -8.95 -16.89
CA TRP A 768 -14.55 -7.60 -16.30
C TRP A 768 -14.23 -6.55 -17.37
N ASP A 769 -13.15 -6.76 -18.12
CA ASP A 769 -12.73 -5.85 -19.20
C ASP A 769 -13.83 -5.69 -20.25
N ASN A 770 -14.44 -6.81 -20.63
CA ASN A 770 -15.51 -6.82 -21.62
C ASN A 770 -16.77 -6.09 -21.15
N PHE A 771 -17.17 -6.22 -19.89
CA PHE A 771 -18.30 -5.46 -19.35
C PHE A 771 -18.02 -3.96 -19.30
N PHE A 772 -16.80 -3.54 -18.94
CA PHE A 772 -16.44 -2.13 -19.00
C PHE A 772 -16.34 -1.59 -20.42
N ALA A 773 -15.81 -2.35 -21.38
CA ALA A 773 -15.88 -1.96 -22.79
C ALA A 773 -17.33 -1.78 -23.25
N LEU A 774 -18.24 -2.66 -22.85
CA LEU A 774 -19.67 -2.49 -23.13
C LEU A 774 -20.24 -1.21 -22.48
N ARG A 775 -19.88 -0.92 -21.22
CA ARG A 775 -20.26 0.34 -20.55
C ARG A 775 -19.76 1.55 -21.35
N GLY A 776 -18.49 1.55 -21.74
CA GLY A 776 -17.89 2.61 -22.54
C GLY A 776 -18.60 2.82 -23.87
N LEU A 777 -18.91 1.74 -24.60
CA LEU A 777 -19.63 1.82 -25.87
C LEU A 777 -21.08 2.32 -25.71
N LYS A 778 -21.78 1.94 -24.63
CA LYS A 778 -23.10 2.50 -24.28
C LYS A 778 -23.00 4.01 -24.05
N ASP A 779 -22.03 4.44 -23.25
CA ASP A 779 -21.85 5.84 -22.88
C ASP A 779 -21.37 6.70 -24.04
N ALA A 780 -20.44 6.21 -24.85
CA ALA A 780 -19.99 6.88 -26.07
C ALA A 780 -21.15 7.11 -27.03
N THR A 781 -22.01 6.09 -27.22
CA THR A 781 -23.22 6.23 -28.05
C THR A 781 -24.07 7.41 -27.57
N GLU A 782 -24.39 7.46 -26.27
CA GLU A 782 -25.20 8.56 -25.73
C GLU A 782 -24.46 9.90 -25.73
N ILE A 783 -23.14 9.94 -25.54
CA ILE A 783 -22.34 11.18 -25.66
C ILE A 783 -22.48 11.78 -27.05
N PHE A 784 -22.29 11.00 -28.11
CA PHE A 784 -22.37 11.51 -29.49
C PHE A 784 -23.79 11.95 -29.87
N LYS A 785 -24.81 11.28 -29.33
CA LYS A 785 -26.20 11.74 -29.41
C LYS A 785 -26.43 13.08 -28.70
N ILE A 786 -25.89 13.26 -27.49
CA ILE A 786 -26.03 14.49 -26.69
C ILE A 786 -25.37 15.69 -27.38
N ILE A 787 -24.19 15.51 -27.98
CA ILE A 787 -23.48 16.61 -28.64
C ILE A 787 -23.98 16.88 -30.06
N GLY A 788 -24.80 15.98 -30.63
CA GLY A 788 -25.46 16.13 -31.92
C GLY A 788 -24.67 15.61 -33.13
N ASP A 789 -23.77 14.64 -32.93
CA ASP A 789 -23.03 13.98 -34.01
C ASP A 789 -23.70 12.64 -34.39
N GLU A 790 -24.66 12.73 -35.31
CA GLU A 790 -25.47 11.59 -35.73
C GLU A 790 -24.65 10.47 -36.40
N LYS A 791 -23.56 10.85 -37.10
CA LYS A 791 -22.72 9.90 -37.83
C LYS A 791 -21.98 8.99 -36.85
N GLU A 792 -21.30 9.58 -35.87
CA GLU A 792 -20.57 8.80 -34.87
C GLU A 792 -21.54 8.07 -33.93
N TYR A 793 -22.70 8.67 -33.61
CA TYR A 793 -23.76 7.99 -32.87
C TYR A 793 -24.17 6.65 -33.53
N GLU A 794 -24.55 6.65 -34.81
CA GLU A 794 -24.98 5.41 -35.48
C GLU A 794 -23.83 4.41 -35.66
N ARG A 795 -22.60 4.87 -35.94
CA ARG A 795 -21.43 3.99 -36.06
C ARG A 795 -21.13 3.26 -34.75
N ILE A 796 -21.07 4.00 -33.63
CA ILE A 796 -20.71 3.46 -32.32
C ILE A 796 -21.85 2.60 -31.76
N LYS A 797 -23.10 2.98 -32.03
CA LYS A 797 -24.29 2.17 -31.72
C LYS A 797 -24.21 0.79 -32.37
N ASN A 798 -23.86 0.70 -33.65
CA ASN A 798 -23.71 -0.58 -34.34
C ASN A 798 -22.57 -1.42 -33.75
N LEU A 799 -21.40 -0.80 -33.47
CA LEU A 799 -20.28 -1.48 -32.80
C LEU A 799 -20.69 -2.01 -31.41
N ARG A 800 -21.39 -1.21 -30.62
CA ARG A 800 -21.93 -1.60 -29.30
C ARG A 800 -22.85 -2.81 -29.41
N ASP A 801 -23.77 -2.80 -30.36
CA ASP A 801 -24.78 -3.86 -30.50
C ASP A 801 -24.17 -5.17 -30.99
N GLU A 802 -23.21 -5.11 -31.92
CA GLU A 802 -22.40 -6.26 -32.34
C GLU A 802 -21.56 -6.81 -31.19
N PHE A 803 -20.81 -5.96 -30.49
CA PHE A 803 -19.98 -6.36 -29.35
C PHE A 803 -20.80 -7.00 -28.24
N ARG A 804 -21.96 -6.41 -27.88
CA ARG A 804 -22.88 -6.98 -26.89
C ARG A 804 -23.31 -8.40 -27.29
N THR A 805 -23.66 -8.59 -28.57
CA THR A 805 -24.07 -9.90 -29.09
C THR A 805 -22.93 -10.93 -28.96
N ASN A 806 -21.71 -10.56 -29.34
CA ASN A 806 -20.54 -11.42 -29.23
C ASN A 806 -20.19 -11.74 -27.78
N LEU A 807 -20.27 -10.77 -26.87
CA LEU A 807 -20.04 -10.96 -25.44
C LEU A 807 -20.99 -12.00 -24.83
N TYR A 808 -22.29 -11.90 -25.08
CA TYR A 808 -23.25 -12.89 -24.55
C TYR A 808 -23.12 -14.27 -25.19
N ASN A 809 -22.75 -14.33 -26.48
CA ASN A 809 -22.41 -15.60 -27.13
C ASN A 809 -21.17 -16.24 -26.50
N SER A 810 -20.13 -15.45 -26.24
CA SER A 810 -18.92 -15.88 -25.53
C SER A 810 -19.27 -16.45 -24.16
N LEU A 811 -20.04 -15.71 -23.33
CA LEU A 811 -20.46 -16.17 -22.00
C LEU A 811 -21.16 -17.54 -22.04
N GLN A 812 -22.11 -17.72 -22.97
CA GLN A 812 -22.82 -18.99 -23.12
C GLN A 812 -21.88 -20.13 -23.53
N LEU A 813 -20.94 -19.87 -24.45
CA LEU A 813 -19.96 -20.86 -24.89
C LEU A 813 -18.95 -21.21 -23.79
N ALA A 814 -18.49 -20.22 -23.01
CA ALA A 814 -17.60 -20.44 -21.87
C ALA A 814 -18.30 -21.27 -20.80
N ILE A 815 -19.52 -20.91 -20.40
CA ILE A 815 -20.34 -21.69 -19.44
C ILE A 815 -20.49 -23.14 -19.90
N LYS A 816 -20.87 -23.34 -21.17
CA LYS A 816 -21.03 -24.67 -21.77
C LYS A 816 -19.72 -25.46 -21.80
N THR A 817 -18.64 -24.83 -22.23
CA THR A 817 -17.33 -25.48 -22.42
C THR A 817 -16.69 -25.84 -21.08
N ARG A 818 -16.79 -24.96 -20.09
CA ARG A 818 -16.25 -25.13 -18.74
C ARG A 818 -17.15 -25.98 -17.84
N LYS A 819 -18.38 -26.25 -18.27
CA LYS A 819 -19.39 -27.06 -17.55
C LYS A 819 -19.68 -26.50 -16.16
N ILE A 820 -19.89 -25.19 -16.11
CA ILE A 820 -20.19 -24.43 -14.89
C ILE A 820 -21.65 -23.96 -14.90
N ASP A 821 -22.14 -23.52 -13.74
CA ASP A 821 -23.52 -23.10 -13.52
C ASP A 821 -23.63 -21.67 -12.96
N TYR A 822 -22.59 -20.85 -13.16
CA TYR A 822 -22.49 -19.45 -12.75
C TYR A 822 -21.86 -18.62 -13.87
N ILE A 823 -21.91 -17.29 -13.75
CA ILE A 823 -21.20 -16.36 -14.64
C ILE A 823 -19.67 -16.46 -14.39
N PRO A 824 -18.87 -16.87 -15.37
CA PRO A 824 -17.41 -17.02 -15.22
C PRO A 824 -16.67 -15.68 -15.10
N GLY A 825 -15.50 -15.70 -14.46
CA GLY A 825 -14.54 -14.58 -14.40
C GLY A 825 -13.81 -14.35 -15.73
N CYS A 826 -13.32 -15.42 -16.36
CA CYS A 826 -12.71 -15.41 -17.70
C CYS A 826 -13.10 -16.62 -18.56
N VAL A 827 -12.78 -16.55 -19.85
CA VAL A 827 -13.06 -17.62 -20.83
C VAL A 827 -12.21 -18.87 -20.57
N GLU A 828 -10.94 -18.69 -20.22
CA GLU A 828 -9.93 -19.74 -20.11
C GLU A 828 -10.09 -20.62 -18.87
N LEU A 829 -10.46 -20.03 -17.75
CA LEU A 829 -10.55 -20.76 -16.48
C LEU A 829 -11.99 -21.16 -16.16
N GLY A 830 -12.98 -20.34 -16.54
CA GLY A 830 -14.35 -20.52 -16.05
C GLY A 830 -14.43 -20.39 -14.52
N ASP A 831 -13.52 -19.60 -13.95
CA ASP A 831 -13.35 -19.37 -12.53
C ASP A 831 -14.53 -18.60 -11.94
N PHE A 832 -14.74 -18.78 -10.63
CA PHE A 832 -15.85 -18.16 -9.91
C PHE A 832 -15.38 -16.85 -9.28
N ASP A 833 -15.88 -15.72 -9.79
CA ASP A 833 -15.62 -14.39 -9.25
C ASP A 833 -16.91 -13.53 -9.24
N ALA A 834 -17.70 -13.68 -8.17
CA ALA A 834 -18.91 -12.89 -7.97
C ALA A 834 -18.61 -11.41 -7.76
N THR A 835 -17.46 -11.06 -7.18
CA THR A 835 -17.05 -9.68 -6.90
C THR A 835 -16.80 -8.92 -8.20
N SER A 836 -16.09 -9.52 -9.15
CA SER A 836 -15.93 -8.96 -10.49
C SER A 836 -17.24 -8.95 -11.27
N THR A 837 -18.11 -9.95 -11.09
CA THR A 837 -19.43 -9.98 -11.77
C THR A 837 -20.35 -8.82 -11.36
N THR A 838 -20.11 -8.18 -10.20
CA THR A 838 -20.94 -7.06 -9.70
C THR A 838 -21.07 -5.90 -10.69
N ILE A 839 -20.02 -5.62 -11.47
CA ILE A 839 -20.03 -4.50 -12.40
C ILE A 839 -21.08 -4.64 -13.49
N ALA A 840 -21.39 -5.87 -13.90
CA ALA A 840 -22.43 -6.15 -14.88
C ALA A 840 -23.80 -5.64 -14.41
N LEU A 841 -24.04 -5.60 -13.09
CA LEU A 841 -25.22 -4.95 -12.50
C LEU A 841 -25.02 -3.45 -12.36
N TYR A 842 -23.94 -3.01 -11.72
CA TYR A 842 -23.58 -1.59 -11.63
C TYR A 842 -22.05 -1.42 -11.69
N PRO A 843 -21.52 -0.62 -12.62
CA PRO A 843 -22.22 0.43 -13.36
C PRO A 843 -22.83 0.00 -14.70
N VAL A 844 -22.61 -1.23 -15.21
CA VAL A 844 -22.95 -1.54 -16.61
C VAL A 844 -24.46 -1.64 -16.86
N ASN A 845 -25.27 -1.97 -15.84
CA ASN A 845 -26.73 -2.11 -15.91
C ASN A 845 -27.21 -3.12 -16.97
N GLU A 846 -26.79 -4.38 -16.80
CA GLU A 846 -27.09 -5.51 -17.69
C GLU A 846 -27.89 -6.63 -16.99
N LYS A 847 -28.47 -6.38 -15.80
CA LYS A 847 -29.30 -7.36 -15.04
C LYS A 847 -30.27 -8.13 -15.93
N ASN A 848 -30.99 -7.43 -16.81
CA ASN A 848 -32.04 -8.01 -17.65
C ASN A 848 -31.51 -8.77 -18.88
N ASN A 849 -30.23 -8.63 -19.22
CA ASN A 849 -29.60 -9.27 -20.37
C ASN A 849 -28.71 -10.46 -19.95
N LEU A 850 -28.22 -10.46 -18.71
CA LEU A 850 -27.40 -11.54 -18.16
C LEU A 850 -28.17 -12.87 -18.18
N PRO A 851 -27.49 -13.97 -18.54
CA PRO A 851 -28.18 -15.23 -18.76
C PRO A 851 -28.62 -15.87 -17.44
N GLN A 852 -29.91 -16.23 -17.39
CA GLN A 852 -30.49 -17.02 -16.30
C GLN A 852 -30.42 -18.52 -16.62
N PRO A 853 -30.27 -19.41 -15.61
CA PRO A 853 -30.26 -19.15 -14.16
C PRO A 853 -28.89 -18.68 -13.61
N TYR A 854 -27.87 -18.55 -14.45
CA TYR A 854 -26.47 -18.38 -14.03
C TYR A 854 -26.21 -17.12 -13.21
N LEU A 855 -26.91 -16.00 -13.52
CA LEU A 855 -26.83 -14.79 -12.71
C LEU A 855 -27.25 -15.04 -11.25
N ASN A 856 -28.42 -15.66 -11.04
CA ASN A 856 -28.92 -15.93 -9.69
C ASN A 856 -27.99 -16.91 -8.97
N ASN A 857 -27.56 -17.97 -9.66
CA ASN A 857 -26.62 -18.95 -9.12
C ASN A 857 -25.30 -18.32 -8.68
N THR A 858 -24.75 -17.33 -9.41
CA THR A 858 -23.52 -16.63 -9.01
C THR A 858 -23.67 -16.01 -7.62
N PHE A 859 -24.74 -15.25 -7.40
CA PHE A 859 -24.94 -14.52 -6.14
C PHE A 859 -25.47 -15.41 -5.01
N ASP A 860 -26.23 -16.45 -5.31
CA ASP A 860 -26.62 -17.47 -4.33
C ASP A 860 -25.41 -18.24 -3.82
N LYS A 861 -24.51 -18.67 -4.73
CA LYS A 861 -23.26 -19.35 -4.37
C LYS A 861 -22.33 -18.45 -3.55
N TYR A 862 -22.22 -17.17 -3.91
CA TYR A 862 -21.49 -16.21 -3.09
C TYR A 862 -22.11 -16.06 -1.70
N PHE A 863 -23.44 -15.95 -1.60
CA PHE A 863 -24.09 -15.76 -0.31
C PHE A 863 -23.90 -16.95 0.61
N ASP A 864 -24.04 -18.18 0.10
CA ASP A 864 -23.74 -19.41 0.84
C ASP A 864 -22.28 -19.43 1.35
N PHE A 865 -21.32 -19.05 0.50
CA PHE A 865 -19.92 -18.91 0.91
C PHE A 865 -19.74 -17.86 2.02
N PHE A 866 -20.35 -16.69 1.86
CA PHE A 866 -20.35 -15.60 2.85
C PHE A 866 -20.94 -16.05 4.20
N GLU A 867 -22.10 -16.70 4.20
CA GLU A 867 -22.74 -17.20 5.42
C GLU A 867 -21.87 -18.22 6.13
N LYS A 868 -21.27 -19.15 5.39
CA LYS A 868 -20.32 -20.11 5.96
C LYS A 868 -19.11 -19.43 6.57
N ARG A 869 -18.58 -18.37 5.94
CA ARG A 869 -17.47 -17.57 6.48
C ARG A 869 -17.87 -16.83 7.76
N ARG A 870 -18.99 -16.11 7.74
CA ARG A 870 -19.55 -15.36 8.87
C ARG A 870 -19.81 -16.26 10.08
N ASP A 871 -20.41 -17.42 9.84
CA ASP A 871 -20.82 -18.36 10.88
C ASP A 871 -19.67 -19.24 11.39
N GLY A 872 -18.44 -19.06 10.88
CA GLY A 872 -17.27 -19.85 11.27
C GLY A 872 -17.31 -21.30 10.78
N LYS A 873 -18.11 -21.61 9.75
CA LYS A 873 -18.25 -22.94 9.14
C LYS A 873 -17.24 -23.22 8.03
N LEU A 874 -16.46 -22.21 7.64
CA LEU A 874 -15.41 -22.30 6.65
C LEU A 874 -14.07 -21.90 7.29
N ASP A 875 -13.01 -22.65 7.01
CA ASP A 875 -11.67 -22.22 7.40
C ASP A 875 -11.11 -21.28 6.33
N TRP A 876 -10.85 -20.04 6.72
CA TRP A 876 -10.37 -18.98 5.84
C TRP A 876 -9.22 -18.23 6.52
N ILE A 877 -8.36 -17.63 5.70
CA ILE A 877 -7.17 -16.91 6.18
C ILE A 877 -7.39 -15.40 6.11
N ASN A 878 -7.88 -14.92 4.96
CA ASN A 878 -8.20 -13.52 4.71
C ASN A 878 -9.34 -13.40 3.68
N TYR A 879 -9.86 -12.19 3.50
CA TYR A 879 -10.75 -11.81 2.41
C TYR A 879 -10.52 -10.34 2.02
N THR A 880 -11.05 -9.92 0.87
CA THR A 880 -10.98 -8.52 0.43
C THR A 880 -12.30 -7.77 0.66
N PRO A 881 -12.29 -6.59 1.30
CA PRO A 881 -13.46 -5.73 1.39
C PRO A 881 -13.97 -5.15 0.06
N TYR A 882 -13.35 -5.43 -1.10
CA TYR A 882 -13.97 -5.17 -2.40
C TYR A 882 -15.35 -5.84 -2.56
N GLU A 883 -15.63 -6.86 -1.75
CA GLU A 883 -16.96 -7.48 -1.61
C GLU A 883 -18.06 -6.49 -1.14
N ASN A 884 -17.74 -5.29 -0.66
CA ASN A 884 -18.73 -4.24 -0.39
C ASN A 884 -19.60 -3.93 -1.61
N ARG A 885 -19.12 -4.12 -2.84
CA ARG A 885 -19.91 -3.97 -4.07
C ARG A 885 -21.10 -4.93 -4.15
N ILE A 886 -20.99 -6.11 -3.52
CA ILE A 886 -22.04 -7.12 -3.51
C ILE A 886 -23.28 -6.60 -2.75
N ILE A 887 -23.11 -5.70 -1.77
CA ILE A 887 -24.24 -5.02 -1.11
C ILE A 887 -25.15 -4.40 -2.16
N GLY A 888 -24.57 -3.62 -3.10
CA GLY A 888 -25.31 -2.98 -4.19
C GLY A 888 -25.96 -4.02 -5.11
N SER A 889 -25.25 -5.10 -5.45
CA SER A 889 -25.79 -6.19 -6.26
C SER A 889 -27.07 -6.79 -5.67
N PHE A 890 -27.11 -7.05 -4.36
CA PHE A 890 -28.33 -7.55 -3.71
C PHE A 890 -29.47 -6.51 -3.69
N ILE A 891 -29.17 -5.22 -3.63
CA ILE A 891 -30.19 -4.18 -3.84
C ILE A 891 -30.75 -4.25 -5.27
N PHE A 892 -29.89 -4.33 -6.28
CA PHE A 892 -30.34 -4.41 -7.68
C PHE A 892 -31.07 -5.71 -8.01
N LEU A 893 -30.80 -6.80 -7.28
CA LEU A 893 -31.48 -8.09 -7.40
C LEU A 893 -32.77 -8.19 -6.57
N ASP A 894 -33.20 -7.10 -5.93
CA ASP A 894 -34.41 -7.06 -5.08
C ASP A 894 -34.33 -7.99 -3.85
N GLN A 895 -33.14 -8.09 -3.24
CA GLN A 895 -32.84 -8.91 -2.05
C GLN A 895 -32.21 -8.08 -0.91
N PRO A 896 -32.89 -7.03 -0.38
CA PRO A 896 -32.30 -6.09 0.56
C PRO A 896 -31.87 -6.71 1.90
N GLU A 897 -32.51 -7.80 2.34
CA GLU A 897 -32.16 -8.48 3.59
C GLU A 897 -30.74 -9.05 3.54
N ARG A 898 -30.34 -9.64 2.40
CA ARG A 898 -28.97 -10.12 2.17
C ARG A 898 -27.96 -8.96 2.17
N ALA A 899 -28.34 -7.81 1.61
CA ALA A 899 -27.52 -6.61 1.64
C ALA A 899 -27.30 -6.10 3.08
N HIS A 900 -28.33 -6.13 3.93
CA HIS A 900 -28.24 -5.75 5.34
C HIS A 900 -27.27 -6.63 6.13
N GLU A 901 -27.28 -7.95 5.88
CA GLU A 901 -26.36 -8.88 6.53
C GLU A 901 -24.89 -8.61 6.16
N LEU A 902 -24.63 -8.30 4.88
CA LEU A 902 -23.30 -7.91 4.40
C LEU A 902 -22.83 -6.59 5.03
N ILE A 903 -23.69 -5.56 5.06
CA ILE A 903 -23.37 -4.26 5.68
C ILE A 903 -22.94 -4.47 7.13
N LYS A 904 -23.70 -5.25 7.89
CA LYS A 904 -23.38 -5.55 9.29
C LYS A 904 -22.03 -6.26 9.43
N PHE A 905 -21.76 -7.24 8.57
CA PHE A 905 -20.49 -7.99 8.60
C PHE A 905 -19.30 -7.09 8.28
N PHE A 906 -19.34 -6.35 7.17
CA PHE A 906 -18.20 -5.53 6.76
C PHE A 906 -17.94 -4.37 7.72
N LEU A 907 -18.98 -3.69 8.26
CA LEU A 907 -18.78 -2.64 9.27
C LEU A 907 -18.07 -3.16 10.53
N ASN A 908 -18.31 -4.42 10.92
CA ASN A 908 -17.63 -5.06 12.05
C ASN A 908 -16.15 -5.36 11.78
N ASP A 909 -15.71 -5.31 10.51
CA ASP A 909 -14.33 -5.57 10.09
C ASP A 909 -13.50 -4.31 9.81
N GLN A 910 -14.06 -3.13 10.08
CA GLN A 910 -13.28 -1.89 10.16
C GLN A 910 -12.27 -1.97 11.31
N ARG A 911 -11.05 -1.46 11.07
CA ARG A 911 -9.94 -1.52 12.02
C ARG A 911 -9.15 -0.22 12.01
N PRO A 912 -8.94 0.40 13.17
CA PRO A 912 -9.78 0.35 14.37
C PRO A 912 -11.25 0.69 14.04
N SER A 913 -12.19 0.15 14.82
CA SER A 913 -13.63 0.32 14.54
C SER A 913 -14.10 1.78 14.62
N GLY A 914 -13.38 2.63 15.35
CA GLY A 914 -13.70 4.05 15.52
C GLY A 914 -13.23 4.96 14.37
N TRP A 915 -12.51 4.44 13.37
CA TRP A 915 -12.00 5.22 12.23
C TRP A 915 -12.76 5.02 10.93
N ASN A 916 -13.84 4.24 10.93
CA ASN A 916 -14.81 4.24 9.82
C ASN A 916 -14.24 3.85 8.44
N HIS A 917 -13.12 3.14 8.35
CA HIS A 917 -12.54 2.69 7.09
C HIS A 917 -12.07 1.23 7.13
N TRP A 918 -11.73 0.74 5.95
CA TRP A 918 -11.19 -0.60 5.73
C TRP A 918 -9.79 -0.54 5.14
N ALA A 919 -9.08 -1.66 5.25
CA ALA A 919 -7.93 -1.97 4.42
C ALA A 919 -8.40 -2.73 3.16
N GLU A 920 -7.49 -2.99 2.23
CA GLU A 920 -7.76 -3.83 1.05
C GLU A 920 -7.92 -5.32 1.40
N VAL A 921 -7.17 -5.78 2.41
CA VAL A 921 -7.20 -7.18 2.85
C VAL A 921 -7.48 -7.25 4.35
N VAL A 922 -8.49 -8.04 4.71
CA VAL A 922 -8.84 -8.34 6.09
C VAL A 922 -8.41 -9.77 6.41
N TRP A 923 -7.53 -9.89 7.41
CA TRP A 923 -7.07 -11.19 7.91
C TRP A 923 -7.98 -11.67 9.05
N LYS A 924 -8.24 -12.98 9.10
CA LYS A 924 -9.01 -13.62 10.18
C LYS A 924 -8.36 -13.37 11.53
N ASP A 925 -7.04 -13.58 11.62
CA ASP A 925 -6.25 -13.10 12.74
C ASP A 925 -5.90 -11.62 12.54
N LYS A 926 -6.50 -10.78 13.38
CA LYS A 926 -6.33 -9.31 13.35
C LYS A 926 -4.89 -8.88 13.65
N ARG A 927 -4.07 -9.72 14.28
CA ARG A 927 -2.68 -9.39 14.62
C ARG A 927 -1.66 -10.07 13.71
N PHE A 928 -2.08 -10.90 12.76
CA PHE A 928 -1.17 -11.48 11.76
C PHE A 928 -0.53 -10.36 10.91
N PRO A 929 0.80 -10.22 10.86
CA PRO A 929 1.51 -9.11 10.20
C PRO A 929 1.67 -9.33 8.68
N GLY A 930 0.57 -9.66 8.00
CA GLY A 930 0.52 -9.75 6.53
C GLY A 930 0.10 -8.44 5.87
N PHE A 931 0.44 -8.29 4.59
CA PHE A 931 0.04 -7.16 3.74
C PHE A 931 -1.47 -6.91 3.82
N ILE A 932 -1.86 -5.64 3.88
CA ILE A 932 -3.27 -5.21 3.93
C ILE A 932 -3.60 -4.07 2.97
N GLY A 933 -2.64 -3.65 2.14
CA GLY A 933 -2.75 -2.42 1.36
C GLY A 933 -2.77 -1.17 2.25
N ASP A 934 -3.24 -0.06 1.67
CA ASP A 934 -3.35 1.22 2.36
C ASP A 934 -4.59 1.29 3.26
N MET A 935 -4.49 2.16 4.26
CA MET A 935 -5.57 2.48 5.18
C MET A 935 -5.61 3.99 5.37
N PRO A 936 -6.77 4.64 5.16
CA PRO A 936 -7.99 4.13 4.51
C PRO A 936 -7.79 3.69 3.06
N HIS A 937 -8.37 2.54 2.66
CA HIS A 937 -8.45 2.13 1.25
C HIS A 937 -9.70 2.74 0.59
N THR A 938 -9.55 3.85 -0.13
CA THR A 938 -10.68 4.70 -0.55
C THR A 938 -11.49 4.13 -1.72
N TRP A 939 -10.97 3.18 -2.50
CA TRP A 939 -11.79 2.43 -3.46
C TRP A 939 -12.81 1.52 -2.76
N VAL A 940 -12.42 0.84 -1.68
CA VAL A 940 -13.36 0.06 -0.85
C VAL A 940 -14.40 0.99 -0.23
N GLY A 941 -13.94 2.15 0.27
CA GLY A 941 -14.81 3.19 0.80
C GLY A 941 -15.84 3.70 -0.22
N SER A 942 -15.41 3.96 -1.45
CA SER A 942 -16.29 4.44 -2.52
C SER A 942 -17.28 3.38 -3.00
N ASP A 943 -16.86 2.11 -3.02
CA ASP A 943 -17.76 0.97 -3.27
C ASP A 943 -18.86 0.87 -2.21
N PHE A 944 -18.53 1.02 -0.92
CA PHE A 944 -19.51 1.08 0.15
C PHE A 944 -20.47 2.27 0.00
N ILE A 945 -19.95 3.47 -0.32
CA ILE A 945 -20.78 4.66 -0.56
C ILE A 945 -21.75 4.44 -1.71
N ASN A 946 -21.27 3.91 -2.84
CA ASN A 946 -22.08 3.62 -4.02
C ASN A 946 -23.17 2.58 -3.71
N ALA A 947 -22.83 1.52 -2.99
CA ALA A 947 -23.76 0.46 -2.61
C ALA A 947 -24.83 0.95 -1.62
N VAL A 948 -24.44 1.65 -0.56
CA VAL A 948 -25.38 2.15 0.44
C VAL A 948 -26.29 3.22 -0.15
N ARG A 949 -25.79 4.11 -1.02
CA ARG A 949 -26.66 5.08 -1.69
C ARG A 949 -27.79 4.37 -2.46
N ALA A 950 -27.52 3.22 -3.09
CA ALA A 950 -28.54 2.47 -3.82
C ALA A 950 -29.72 2.02 -2.93
N MET A 951 -29.53 1.87 -1.61
CA MET A 951 -30.63 1.60 -0.68
C MET A 951 -31.63 2.76 -0.62
N PHE A 952 -31.14 4.00 -0.75
CA PHE A 952 -31.94 5.23 -0.70
C PHE A 952 -32.46 5.64 -2.07
N VAL A 953 -31.57 5.65 -3.08
CA VAL A 953 -31.91 6.01 -4.47
C VAL A 953 -30.92 5.40 -5.46
N TYR A 954 -31.43 4.94 -6.61
CA TYR A 954 -30.61 4.64 -7.77
C TYR A 954 -31.35 4.89 -9.09
N GLU A 955 -30.58 5.16 -10.13
CA GLU A 955 -31.04 5.40 -11.48
C GLU A 955 -31.03 4.10 -12.28
N ASN A 956 -32.20 3.64 -12.74
CA ASN A 956 -32.29 2.46 -13.60
C ASN A 956 -32.20 2.87 -15.06
N GLU A 957 -31.02 2.77 -15.65
CA GLU A 957 -30.80 3.12 -17.06
C GLU A 957 -31.52 2.21 -18.07
N PHE A 958 -32.03 1.03 -17.67
CA PHE A 958 -32.70 0.09 -18.58
C PHE A 958 -34.07 0.63 -19.02
N ASP A 959 -34.89 1.07 -18.08
CA ASP A 959 -36.22 1.64 -18.33
C ASP A 959 -36.28 3.15 -18.04
N THR A 960 -35.16 3.75 -17.65
CA THR A 960 -34.99 5.16 -17.29
C THR A 960 -35.82 5.60 -16.07
N SER A 961 -36.12 4.68 -15.15
CA SER A 961 -36.79 5.00 -13.89
C SER A 961 -35.83 5.50 -12.81
N LEU A 962 -36.35 6.25 -11.85
CA LEU A 962 -35.65 6.60 -10.61
C LEU A 962 -36.24 5.77 -9.47
N VAL A 963 -35.45 4.86 -8.91
CA VAL A 963 -35.91 3.95 -7.86
C VAL A 963 -35.54 4.53 -6.50
N ILE A 964 -36.50 4.58 -5.57
CA ILE A 964 -36.33 5.09 -4.20
C ILE A 964 -36.70 4.01 -3.17
N GLY A 965 -35.99 4.02 -2.06
CA GLY A 965 -36.30 3.18 -0.89
C GLY A 965 -36.08 1.68 -1.06
N ALA A 966 -35.15 1.27 -1.94
CA ALA A 966 -34.93 -0.13 -2.30
C ALA A 966 -34.29 -1.00 -1.22
N GLY A 967 -33.65 -0.40 -0.22
CA GLY A 967 -32.95 -1.15 0.84
C GLY A 967 -33.05 -0.52 2.22
N LEU A 968 -34.08 0.28 2.47
CA LEU A 968 -34.26 0.94 3.77
C LEU A 968 -34.60 -0.10 4.86
N TYR A 969 -34.02 0.07 6.05
CA TYR A 969 -34.36 -0.80 7.18
C TYR A 969 -35.78 -0.53 7.68
N LYS A 970 -36.54 -1.59 7.96
CA LYS A 970 -37.88 -1.50 8.55
C LYS A 970 -37.87 -0.72 9.87
N GLU A 971 -36.83 -0.88 10.69
CA GLU A 971 -36.68 -0.14 11.95
C GLU A 971 -36.49 1.37 11.75
N TRP A 972 -35.91 1.81 10.63
CA TRP A 972 -35.73 3.24 10.36
C TRP A 972 -37.05 3.91 10.05
N ILE A 973 -37.82 3.29 9.16
CA ILE A 973 -39.13 3.78 8.72
C ILE A 973 -40.14 3.77 9.88
N ASN A 974 -40.07 2.75 10.75
CA ASN A 974 -40.94 2.61 11.91
C ASN A 974 -40.49 3.40 13.15
N SER A 975 -39.37 4.13 13.09
CA SER A 975 -38.96 5.00 14.18
C SER A 975 -39.97 6.15 14.38
N GLU A 976 -39.96 6.76 15.57
CA GLU A 976 -40.94 7.80 15.95
C GLU A 976 -41.02 8.95 14.93
N ASN A 977 -39.87 9.39 14.39
CA ASN A 977 -39.77 10.47 13.42
C ASN A 977 -39.73 9.97 11.96
N GLY A 978 -39.73 8.66 11.74
CA GLY A 978 -39.48 8.06 10.42
C GLY A 978 -38.08 8.38 9.90
N ILE A 979 -37.98 8.60 8.59
CA ILE A 979 -36.72 9.00 7.93
C ILE A 979 -36.94 10.24 7.07
N SER A 980 -35.90 11.06 6.92
CA SER A 980 -35.79 11.97 5.79
C SER A 980 -34.37 12.06 5.23
N VAL A 981 -34.28 12.29 3.92
CA VAL A 981 -33.04 12.59 3.21
C VAL A 981 -33.28 13.83 2.37
N GLU A 982 -32.36 14.79 2.43
CA GLU A 982 -32.49 16.09 1.76
C GLU A 982 -31.35 16.35 0.79
N ASN A 983 -31.67 16.97 -0.35
CA ASN A 983 -30.72 17.41 -1.38
C ASN A 983 -29.90 16.28 -2.00
N LEU A 984 -30.48 15.09 -2.16
CA LEU A 984 -29.82 13.92 -2.74
C LEU A 984 -29.68 14.09 -4.27
N PRO A 985 -28.47 14.29 -4.82
CA PRO A 985 -28.29 14.47 -6.27
C PRO A 985 -28.67 13.20 -7.04
N THR A 986 -29.34 13.35 -8.17
CA THR A 986 -29.65 12.26 -9.11
C THR A 986 -29.36 12.69 -10.55
N TYR A 987 -29.48 11.77 -11.52
CA TYR A 987 -29.39 12.13 -12.94
C TYR A 987 -30.48 13.12 -13.39
N TYR A 988 -31.55 13.27 -12.61
CA TYR A 988 -32.74 14.04 -12.99
C TYR A 988 -32.93 15.32 -12.18
N GLY A 989 -32.02 15.66 -11.27
CA GLY A 989 -32.14 16.78 -10.31
C GLY A 989 -31.91 16.30 -8.88
N ASN A 990 -32.03 17.18 -7.90
CA ASN A 990 -31.95 16.83 -6.49
C ASN A 990 -33.30 16.36 -5.97
N LEU A 991 -33.25 15.28 -5.21
CA LEU A 991 -34.38 14.66 -4.55
C LEU A 991 -34.28 14.89 -3.04
N SER A 992 -35.35 15.36 -2.44
CA SER A 992 -35.58 15.31 -1.01
C SER A 992 -36.82 14.45 -0.75
N TYR A 993 -36.75 13.56 0.22
CA TYR A 993 -37.91 12.78 0.61
C TYR A 993 -37.96 12.42 2.10
N SER A 994 -39.17 12.18 2.59
CA SER A 994 -39.39 11.64 3.94
C SER A 994 -40.42 10.53 3.93
N ILE A 995 -40.22 9.52 4.77
CA ILE A 995 -41.17 8.42 4.99
C ILE A 995 -41.44 8.36 6.49
N ARG A 996 -42.71 8.50 6.87
CA ARG A 996 -43.14 8.36 8.26
C ARG A 996 -44.41 7.55 8.36
N LYS A 997 -44.58 6.86 9.49
CA LYS A 997 -45.82 6.17 9.83
C LYS A 997 -46.76 7.12 10.56
N GLU A 998 -47.98 7.27 10.06
CA GLU A 998 -49.04 8.04 10.70
C GLU A 998 -50.27 7.13 10.91
N ASN A 999 -50.61 6.86 12.17
CA ASN A 999 -51.65 5.89 12.53
C ASN A 999 -51.38 4.51 11.87
N ASN A 1000 -52.28 4.06 10.99
CA ASN A 1000 -52.17 2.80 10.24
C ASN A 1000 -51.73 3.01 8.78
N LYS A 1001 -51.21 4.19 8.41
CA LYS A 1001 -50.76 4.50 7.05
C LYS A 1001 -49.29 4.94 7.06
N PHE A 1002 -48.64 4.84 5.90
CA PHE A 1002 -47.34 5.48 5.66
C PHE A 1002 -47.52 6.69 4.75
N LEU A 1003 -46.88 7.80 5.12
CA LEU A 1003 -46.84 9.03 4.36
C LEU A 1003 -45.43 9.20 3.78
N LEU A 1004 -45.33 9.20 2.46
CA LEU A 1004 -44.13 9.60 1.72
C LEU A 1004 -44.33 11.02 1.17
N LYS A 1005 -43.36 11.90 1.41
CA LYS A 1005 -43.32 13.23 0.81
C LYS A 1005 -42.10 13.33 -0.11
N LEU A 1006 -42.30 13.75 -1.35
CA LEU A 1006 -41.27 13.95 -2.38
C LEU A 1006 -41.19 15.44 -2.76
N GLU A 1007 -40.02 16.05 -2.64
CA GLU A 1007 -39.74 17.46 -2.92
C GLU A 1007 -38.33 17.63 -3.54
N GLY A 1008 -38.03 18.82 -4.07
CA GLY A 1008 -36.74 19.13 -4.71
C GLY A 1008 -36.89 19.75 -6.10
N ASP A 1009 -35.85 19.66 -6.91
CA ASP A 1009 -35.77 20.14 -8.31
C ASP A 1009 -35.65 18.99 -9.31
N LEU A 1010 -36.40 17.91 -9.06
CA LEU A 1010 -36.39 16.71 -9.88
C LEU A 1010 -37.26 16.87 -11.13
N LYS A 1011 -36.69 16.56 -12.31
CA LYS A 1011 -37.45 16.30 -13.53
C LYS A 1011 -37.93 14.85 -13.53
N ILE A 1012 -39.24 14.63 -13.72
CA ILE A 1012 -39.80 13.28 -13.73
C ILE A 1012 -39.11 12.44 -14.83
N PRO A 1013 -38.51 11.27 -14.47
CA PRO A 1013 -37.90 10.36 -15.44
C PRO A 1013 -38.94 9.77 -16.40
N LYS A 1014 -38.53 9.35 -17.59
CA LYS A 1014 -39.46 8.69 -18.54
C LYS A 1014 -39.99 7.36 -17.99
N GLY A 1015 -39.18 6.64 -17.22
CA GLY A 1015 -39.59 5.45 -16.48
C GLY A 1015 -40.33 5.74 -15.17
N ASN A 1016 -40.68 7.00 -14.90
CA ASN A 1016 -41.28 7.50 -13.66
C ASN A 1016 -40.40 7.29 -12.42
N ILE A 1017 -40.91 7.68 -11.25
CA ILE A 1017 -40.30 7.42 -9.95
C ILE A 1017 -40.92 6.11 -9.41
N ILE A 1018 -40.09 5.20 -8.94
CA ILE A 1018 -40.51 3.89 -8.43
C ILE A 1018 -40.14 3.79 -6.95
N LEU A 1019 -41.14 3.81 -6.08
CA LEU A 1019 -40.96 3.50 -4.67
C LEU A 1019 -41.00 1.98 -4.48
N LYS A 1020 -39.91 1.38 -3.99
CA LYS A 1020 -39.91 -0.03 -3.61
C LYS A 1020 -40.76 -0.25 -2.36
N ASN A 1021 -41.50 -1.34 -2.35
CA ASN A 1021 -42.34 -1.68 -1.20
C ASN A 1021 -41.46 -2.07 0.00
N PHE A 1022 -41.33 -1.15 0.95
CA PHE A 1022 -40.56 -1.35 2.18
C PHE A 1022 -41.27 -2.24 3.22
N ASN A 1023 -42.54 -2.60 2.99
CA ASN A 1023 -43.30 -3.54 3.80
C ASN A 1023 -43.52 -4.84 3.00
N SER A 1024 -42.41 -5.53 2.71
CA SER A 1024 -42.32 -6.69 1.80
C SER A 1024 -43.31 -7.83 2.06
N ASP A 1025 -43.87 -7.91 3.27
CA ASP A 1025 -44.82 -8.95 3.68
C ASP A 1025 -46.29 -8.63 3.32
N LEU A 1026 -46.58 -7.37 2.94
CA LEU A 1026 -47.94 -6.88 2.70
C LEU A 1026 -48.03 -6.10 1.39
N THR A 1027 -49.01 -6.46 0.56
CA THR A 1027 -49.39 -5.65 -0.61
C THR A 1027 -50.17 -4.43 -0.14
N PRO A 1028 -49.88 -3.20 -0.62
CA PRO A 1028 -50.71 -2.04 -0.32
C PRO A 1028 -52.18 -2.29 -0.69
N LYS A 1029 -53.12 -1.98 0.21
CA LYS A 1029 -54.56 -2.03 -0.04
C LYS A 1029 -55.06 -0.85 -0.87
N SER A 1030 -54.47 0.33 -0.64
CA SER A 1030 -54.79 1.54 -1.38
C SER A 1030 -53.62 2.51 -1.36
N VAL A 1031 -53.38 3.19 -2.48
CA VAL A 1031 -52.38 4.24 -2.62
C VAL A 1031 -53.03 5.52 -3.13
N LEU A 1032 -52.82 6.64 -2.44
CA LEU A 1032 -53.22 7.96 -2.91
C LEU A 1032 -51.97 8.77 -3.27
N ILE A 1033 -51.95 9.37 -4.46
CA ILE A 1033 -50.89 10.31 -4.89
C ILE A 1033 -51.54 11.68 -5.04
N ASN A 1034 -51.09 12.66 -4.25
CA ASN A 1034 -51.67 14.00 -4.18
C ASN A 1034 -53.20 13.98 -3.98
N GLY A 1035 -53.67 13.06 -3.13
CA GLY A 1035 -55.10 12.86 -2.81
C GLY A 1035 -55.90 12.07 -3.85
N LYS A 1036 -55.30 11.64 -4.97
CA LYS A 1036 -55.98 10.84 -6.01
C LYS A 1036 -55.61 9.36 -5.91
N SER A 1037 -56.59 8.47 -6.03
CA SER A 1037 -56.35 7.03 -6.06
C SER A 1037 -55.48 6.63 -7.23
N SER A 1038 -54.41 5.88 -6.97
CA SER A 1038 -53.54 5.28 -7.97
C SER A 1038 -53.74 3.78 -7.99
N ASN A 1039 -53.81 3.18 -9.18
CA ASN A 1039 -53.80 1.72 -9.37
C ASN A 1039 -52.42 1.21 -9.81
N SER A 1040 -51.44 2.10 -9.93
CA SER A 1040 -50.09 1.80 -10.44
C SER A 1040 -49.17 1.31 -9.32
N PHE A 1041 -49.60 0.27 -8.60
CA PHE A 1041 -48.81 -0.36 -7.54
C PHE A 1041 -48.93 -1.88 -7.58
N SER A 1042 -47.94 -2.56 -7.01
CA SER A 1042 -47.84 -4.01 -6.90
C SER A 1042 -47.41 -4.41 -5.49
N ASN A 1043 -47.19 -5.70 -5.26
CA ASN A 1043 -46.55 -6.20 -4.05
C ASN A 1043 -45.10 -5.69 -3.89
N ASN A 1044 -44.44 -5.32 -4.98
CA ASN A 1044 -43.01 -5.00 -4.97
C ASN A 1044 -42.71 -3.50 -5.10
N SER A 1045 -43.64 -2.72 -5.66
CA SER A 1045 -43.38 -1.31 -5.96
C SER A 1045 -44.63 -0.47 -6.18
N ILE A 1046 -44.48 0.85 -6.00
CA ILE A 1046 -45.47 1.88 -6.29
C ILE A 1046 -44.86 2.84 -7.31
N MET A 1047 -45.56 3.06 -8.43
CA MET A 1047 -45.17 4.02 -9.46
C MET A 1047 -45.75 5.41 -9.14
N ILE A 1048 -44.89 6.42 -9.24
CA ILE A 1048 -45.22 7.82 -8.97
C ILE A 1048 -44.90 8.63 -10.23
N ASP A 1049 -45.95 9.18 -10.83
CA ASP A 1049 -45.93 9.90 -12.12
C ASP A 1049 -46.02 11.42 -11.97
N GLN A 1050 -45.97 11.92 -10.73
CA GLN A 1050 -46.07 13.34 -10.37
C GLN A 1050 -44.94 13.74 -9.43
N PHE A 1051 -44.51 15.01 -9.52
CA PHE A 1051 -43.51 15.59 -8.65
C PHE A 1051 -43.73 17.12 -8.54
N PRO A 1052 -43.70 17.73 -7.34
CA PRO A 1052 -43.63 17.09 -6.02
C PRO A 1052 -44.85 16.19 -5.77
N ALA A 1053 -44.72 15.27 -4.82
CA ALA A 1053 -45.78 14.30 -4.52
C ALA A 1053 -45.90 14.00 -3.03
N ILE A 1054 -47.14 13.89 -2.57
CA ILE A 1054 -47.50 13.29 -1.28
C ILE A 1054 -48.17 11.95 -1.59
N VAL A 1055 -47.59 10.87 -1.08
CA VAL A 1055 -48.07 9.51 -1.29
C VAL A 1055 -48.53 8.93 0.04
N GLU A 1056 -49.82 8.60 0.13
CA GLU A 1056 -50.39 7.87 1.26
C GLU A 1056 -50.51 6.39 0.91
N ILE A 1057 -49.93 5.51 1.73
CA ILE A 1057 -49.92 4.06 1.52
C ILE A 1057 -50.63 3.41 2.70
N ASN A 1058 -51.70 2.67 2.42
CA ASN A 1058 -52.44 1.89 3.40
C ASN A 1058 -52.19 0.40 3.14
N TYR A 1059 -51.78 -0.36 4.16
CA TYR A 1059 -51.48 -1.79 4.06
C TYR A 1059 -52.60 -2.65 4.65
#